data_AF-A0A7K0J068-F1
#
_entry.id   AF-A0A7K0J068-F1
#
_cell.length_a   1.000
_cell.length_b   1.000
_cell.length_c   1.000
_cell.angle_alpha   90.00
_cell.angle_beta   90.00
_cell.angle_gamma   90.00
#
_symmetry.space_group_name_H-M   'P 1'
#
loop_
_entity.id
_entity.type
_entity.pdbx_description
1 polymer ?
#
loop_
_entity_poly.entity_id
_entity_poly.type
_entity_poly.pdbx_seq_one_letter_code
_entity_poly.pdbx_strand_id
1 'polypeptide(L)'
;MGEETSFVEGLFGWVENGYQLLTANANAAPDFCSWRFWAREAGKNSLVCGVVRVSSDSLGRPYPLVIMGAGPLRDWQDNWDLLPFAAERTWRQIEYLAANLFADFKKLEEEIRTIRPPEANWAEQAEKRKELNRIGSSLDPYASFLDIRELKKLAAVNAEKSEVFISLDRGTCDDKIMHVSLWHLLSRETVKAIPNAMFMGGTLDKAYQAVIKRPLKPADFMQLWSVSSPGAWKNVIGTEYSMDLSAAGKQPISTEKPAGSDVRYDPAYDELQTEVDKLSSPAAAGSVNWEKVGRYAADILMNKSKDLLVASYLAVALIHTRRNDGFTIGLKLYLDLVERFWEDLYPQKIRMRGRVRSIEWWLEKTEAALKQADDLSFPPDQLALIKDLLNRLDNFLGEHVENCPSLAPVKSYFKHLSPGIAETPETNTLTQAIPEQIEEKPLAPVRQHKQDLPEVAALNEITSQKEAGKALSDGLLKISEASFFLWQQDLSSPQVYRLTRKAAWYAVDELPPASSGQTKIQAPPLQVKNLLFDLRDNGDSEALLKAAETRLPQYIFWIDLNRLAAEALARLGSRFEKAHEAVCQETAFLLHRLPGLELLSFSDGTPFATPDTRQWLKGIVFRGASSDAAPLTATDYVSESGGEAVIEKKIGELQQLVLKGKLLEAMEAGQQKLRDSTSRRENLLWRLSLSQMLVDSGKARLALPHLEQALQDIAGHGLEEYDPNLAMRGFKLAWLAFDSQTEPKFKERAQEVLHQIGRFDMPEMVRLTKGQV
;
A
#
# COMPACT_ATOMS: atom_id res chain seq x y z
N MET A 1 24.43 33.23 30.77
CA MET A 1 25.84 32.95 31.15
C MET A 1 26.59 32.63 29.88
N GLY A 2 27.73 33.27 29.63
CA GLY A 2 28.45 33.20 28.36
C GLY A 2 28.32 34.47 27.51
N GLU A 3 29.03 34.52 26.40
CA GLU A 3 28.99 35.67 25.47
C GLU A 3 27.62 35.76 24.76
N GLU A 4 27.04 36.96 24.76
CA GLU A 4 25.81 37.26 24.04
C GLU A 4 26.15 37.58 22.58
N THR A 5 25.93 36.61 21.68
CA THR A 5 25.93 36.85 20.24
C THR A 5 24.49 36.99 19.74
N SER A 6 24.27 37.76 18.67
CA SER A 6 22.91 37.91 18.09
C SER A 6 22.28 36.57 17.68
N PHE A 7 23.11 35.58 17.33
CA PHE A 7 22.64 34.22 17.06
C PHE A 7 22.16 33.53 18.34
N VAL A 8 22.95 33.59 19.41
CA VAL A 8 22.61 33.03 20.73
C VAL A 8 21.34 33.65 21.28
N GLU A 9 21.20 34.98 21.23
CA GLU A 9 19.98 35.69 21.62
C GLU A 9 18.76 35.23 20.81
N GLY A 10 18.92 35.09 19.49
CA GLY A 10 17.86 34.59 18.60
C GLY A 10 17.40 33.18 18.95
N LEU A 11 18.33 32.28 19.32
CA LEU A 11 18.01 30.91 19.70
C LEU A 11 17.32 30.83 21.07
N PHE A 12 17.75 31.61 22.05
CA PHE A 12 17.03 31.71 23.34
C PHE A 12 15.64 32.32 23.16
N GLY A 13 15.50 33.37 22.33
CA GLY A 13 14.20 33.93 21.98
C GLY A 13 13.30 32.93 21.26
N TRP A 14 13.84 32.07 20.40
CA TRP A 14 13.08 30.98 19.78
C TRP A 14 12.53 29.99 20.81
N VAL A 15 13.35 29.57 21.79
CA VAL A 15 12.93 28.68 22.89
C VAL A 15 11.87 29.33 23.76
N GLU A 16 12.08 30.59 24.18
CA GLU A 16 11.14 31.30 25.04
C GLU A 16 9.77 31.48 24.37
N ASN A 17 9.75 32.00 23.14
CA ASN A 17 8.51 32.19 22.38
C ASN A 17 7.81 30.85 22.11
N GLY A 18 8.57 29.80 21.77
CA GLY A 18 8.03 28.46 21.55
C GLY A 18 7.38 27.87 22.80
N TYR A 19 8.04 28.01 23.95
CA TYR A 19 7.54 27.49 25.23
C TYR A 19 6.31 28.26 25.75
N GLN A 20 6.28 29.59 25.56
CA GLN A 20 5.09 30.39 25.86
C GLN A 20 3.88 29.96 25.02
N LEU A 21 4.06 29.72 23.72
CA LEU A 21 2.99 29.23 22.85
C LEU A 21 2.49 27.83 23.25
N LEU A 22 3.40 26.96 23.68
CA LEU A 22 3.07 25.61 24.16
C LEU A 22 2.21 25.65 25.43
N THR A 23 2.58 26.51 26.38
CA THR A 23 1.90 26.63 27.68
C THR A 23 0.62 27.48 27.63
N ALA A 24 0.45 28.32 26.61
CA ALA A 24 -0.76 29.11 26.43
C ALA A 24 -1.98 28.31 25.92
N ASN A 25 -1.76 27.22 25.19
CA ASN A 25 -2.82 26.49 24.48
C ASN A 25 -3.31 25.20 25.18
N ALA A 26 -2.63 24.72 26.22
CA ALA A 26 -2.95 23.43 26.85
C ALA A 26 -2.88 23.47 28.39
N ASN A 27 -3.91 22.94 29.05
CA ASN A 27 -3.94 22.66 30.51
C ASN A 27 -3.07 21.45 30.93
N ALA A 28 -2.10 21.04 30.10
CA ALA A 28 -1.26 19.87 30.35
C ALA A 28 0.21 20.29 30.45
N ALA A 29 0.88 19.88 31.52
CA ALA A 29 2.33 19.98 31.61
C ALA A 29 2.96 19.20 30.45
N PRO A 30 3.92 19.77 29.69
CA PRO A 30 4.54 19.06 28.59
C PRO A 30 5.27 17.82 29.08
N ASP A 31 5.10 16.70 28.37
CA ASP A 31 5.83 15.46 28.63
C ASP A 31 7.34 15.71 28.63
N PHE A 32 8.07 14.87 29.36
CA PHE A 32 9.53 14.95 29.34
C PHE A 32 10.06 14.72 27.92
N CYS A 33 10.80 15.71 27.41
CA CYS A 33 11.59 15.56 26.20
C CYS A 33 12.98 16.18 26.34
N SER A 34 13.95 15.61 25.63
CA SER A 34 15.34 16.06 25.58
C SER A 34 15.90 15.93 24.18
N TRP A 35 16.56 17.00 23.71
CA TRP A 35 17.06 17.13 22.35
C TRP A 35 18.49 17.61 22.36
N ARG A 36 19.40 16.79 21.84
CA ARG A 36 20.73 17.24 21.40
C ARG A 36 20.55 18.02 20.12
N PHE A 37 21.33 19.06 19.91
CA PHE A 37 21.28 19.81 18.67
C PHE A 37 22.63 20.38 18.27
N TRP A 38 22.73 20.66 16.99
CA TRP A 38 23.71 21.60 16.46
C TRP A 38 23.02 22.55 15.47
N ALA A 39 23.51 23.77 15.39
CA ALA A 39 23.00 24.80 14.51
C ALA A 39 24.15 25.61 13.88
N ARG A 40 23.95 25.99 12.63
CA ARG A 40 24.89 26.79 11.86
C ARG A 40 24.83 28.24 12.33
N GLU A 41 25.95 28.76 12.80
CA GLU A 41 26.11 30.18 13.09
C GLU A 41 26.83 30.88 11.93
N ALA A 42 26.61 32.19 11.80
CA ALA A 42 27.19 33.00 10.73
C ALA A 42 28.69 33.22 10.97
N GLY A 43 29.54 32.43 10.32
CA GLY A 43 30.99 32.58 10.40
C GLY A 43 31.73 31.38 9.81
N LYS A 44 32.98 31.58 9.38
CA LYS A 44 33.82 30.45 8.94
C LYS A 44 34.16 29.58 10.16
N ASN A 45 33.90 28.29 10.06
CA ASN A 45 34.12 27.30 11.13
C ASN A 45 33.32 27.54 12.43
N SER A 46 32.38 28.49 12.52
CA SER A 46 31.59 28.70 13.75
C SER A 46 30.37 27.75 13.77
N LEU A 47 30.13 27.12 14.93
CA LEU A 47 29.09 26.13 15.16
C LEU A 47 28.51 26.36 16.56
N VAL A 48 27.20 26.16 16.69
CA VAL A 48 26.54 26.04 17.98
C VAL A 48 26.13 24.60 18.18
N CYS A 49 26.36 24.06 19.37
CA CYS A 49 25.83 22.75 19.75
C CYS A 49 25.46 22.72 21.23
N GLY A 50 24.46 21.93 21.57
CA GLY A 50 23.97 21.86 22.94
C GLY A 50 22.84 20.87 23.14
N VAL A 51 22.17 21.01 24.27
CA VAL A 51 20.99 20.24 24.64
C VAL A 51 19.89 21.20 25.06
N VAL A 52 18.68 20.96 24.57
CA VAL A 52 17.45 21.62 25.02
C VAL A 52 16.48 20.55 25.52
N ARG A 53 15.95 20.72 26.73
CA ARG A 53 15.08 19.72 27.37
C ARG A 53 14.07 20.35 28.30
N VAL A 54 13.06 19.57 28.69
CA VAL A 54 12.23 19.89 29.84
C VAL A 54 13.03 19.61 31.12
N SER A 55 13.03 20.58 32.03
CA SER A 55 13.52 20.45 33.40
C SER A 55 12.46 20.97 34.36
N SER A 56 12.68 20.83 35.66
CA SER A 56 11.74 21.30 36.68
C SER A 56 12.49 21.87 37.88
N ASP A 57 11.89 22.86 38.53
CA ASP A 57 12.43 23.37 39.78
C ASP A 57 12.15 22.43 40.95
N SER A 58 12.58 22.80 42.16
CA SER A 58 12.34 22.02 43.38
C SER A 58 10.87 21.84 43.76
N LEU A 59 9.97 22.63 43.15
CA LEU A 59 8.52 22.53 43.34
C LEU A 59 7.85 21.70 42.23
N GLY A 60 8.63 21.16 41.29
CA GLY A 60 8.13 20.38 40.15
C GLY A 60 7.54 21.21 39.02
N ARG A 61 7.72 22.53 39.02
CA ARG A 61 7.23 23.39 37.92
C ARG A 61 8.14 23.23 36.70
N PRO A 62 7.61 22.83 35.54
CA PRO A 62 8.43 22.60 34.36
C PRO A 62 8.92 23.92 33.76
N TYR A 63 10.11 23.90 33.16
CA TYR A 63 10.67 24.98 32.35
C TYR A 63 11.59 24.41 31.26
N PRO A 64 11.80 25.12 30.13
CA PRO A 64 12.75 24.71 29.12
C PRO A 64 14.18 25.04 29.61
N LEU A 65 15.06 24.04 29.67
CA LEU A 65 16.47 24.20 29.98
C LEU A 65 17.29 24.06 28.69
N VAL A 66 18.10 25.07 28.39
CA VAL A 66 19.07 25.05 27.29
C VAL A 66 20.46 25.20 27.87
N ILE A 67 21.36 24.28 27.52
CA ILE A 67 22.80 24.41 27.76
C ILE A 67 23.50 24.18 26.42
N MET A 68 24.30 25.15 25.98
CA MET A 68 24.97 25.10 24.68
C MET A 68 26.31 25.82 24.71
N GLY A 69 27.17 25.48 23.75
CA GLY A 69 28.38 26.21 23.43
C GLY A 69 28.35 26.72 22.00
N ALA A 70 28.85 27.94 21.80
CA ALA A 70 29.09 28.55 20.51
C ALA A 70 30.60 28.75 20.34
N GLY A 71 31.15 28.36 19.18
CA GLY A 71 32.58 28.54 18.95
C GLY A 71 33.10 27.91 17.65
N PRO A 72 34.39 28.08 17.36
CA PRO A 72 35.00 27.53 16.16
C PRO A 72 35.23 26.01 16.28
N LEU A 73 34.81 25.26 15.27
CA LEU A 73 35.15 23.86 15.05
C LEU A 73 35.72 23.71 13.63
N ARG A 74 37.00 23.35 13.54
CA ARG A 74 37.70 23.36 12.25
C ARG A 74 37.08 22.38 11.25
N ASP A 75 36.82 22.85 10.03
CA ASP A 75 36.37 22.06 8.87
C ASP A 75 35.05 21.30 9.12
N TRP A 76 34.21 21.78 10.05
CA TRP A 76 32.94 21.14 10.40
C TRP A 76 31.95 21.15 9.23
N GLN A 77 31.99 22.18 8.39
CA GLN A 77 31.10 22.33 7.24
C GLN A 77 31.24 21.18 6.23
N ASP A 78 32.43 20.60 6.12
CA ASP A 78 32.70 19.46 5.23
C ASP A 78 32.47 18.11 5.91
N ASN A 79 32.23 18.10 7.22
CA ASN A 79 32.15 16.90 8.07
C ASN A 79 30.94 16.94 9.01
N TRP A 80 29.90 17.70 8.66
CA TRP A 80 28.76 17.95 9.55
C TRP A 80 27.99 16.67 9.87
N ASP A 81 28.04 15.67 8.99
CA ASP A 81 27.50 14.33 9.17
C ASP A 81 28.21 13.53 10.27
N LEU A 82 29.43 13.93 10.66
CA LEU A 82 30.21 13.33 11.73
C LEU A 82 30.09 14.10 13.05
N LEU A 83 29.36 15.22 13.08
CA LEU A 83 29.10 15.97 14.31
C LEU A 83 28.50 15.14 15.44
N PRO A 84 27.61 14.15 15.18
CA PRO A 84 27.11 13.31 16.25
C PRO A 84 28.21 12.64 17.09
N PHE A 85 29.30 12.24 16.45
CA PHE A 85 30.46 11.63 17.11
C PHE A 85 31.40 12.69 17.71
N ALA A 86 31.63 13.78 16.99
CA ALA A 86 32.49 14.87 17.47
C ALA A 86 31.94 15.53 18.74
N ALA A 87 30.62 15.68 18.84
CA ALA A 87 29.92 16.33 19.96
C ALA A 87 29.41 15.36 21.03
N GLU A 88 29.57 14.04 20.86
CA GLU A 88 29.04 13.02 21.77
C GLU A 88 29.45 13.25 23.22
N ARG A 89 30.75 13.50 23.44
CA ARG A 89 31.31 13.77 24.77
C ARG A 89 30.72 15.03 25.39
N THR A 90 30.64 16.10 24.61
CA THR A 90 30.09 17.40 25.01
C THR A 90 28.62 17.23 25.43
N TRP A 91 27.80 16.59 24.61
CA TRP A 91 26.40 16.35 24.91
C TRP A 91 26.21 15.46 26.15
N ARG A 92 26.98 14.40 26.32
CA ARG A 92 26.91 13.56 27.53
C ARG A 92 27.22 14.34 28.81
N GLN A 93 28.22 15.22 28.78
CA GLN A 93 28.51 16.10 29.92
C GLN A 93 27.35 17.06 30.20
N ILE A 94 26.78 17.67 29.15
CA ILE A 94 25.63 18.55 29.28
C ILE A 94 24.42 17.82 29.86
N GLU A 95 24.10 16.63 29.37
CA GLU A 95 22.97 15.82 29.84
C GLU A 95 23.14 15.39 31.29
N TYR A 96 24.35 14.98 31.67
CA TYR A 96 24.69 14.63 33.05
C TYR A 96 24.46 15.83 33.99
N LEU A 97 24.96 17.01 33.60
CA LEU A 97 24.73 18.22 34.38
C LEU A 97 23.24 18.58 34.44
N ALA A 98 22.53 18.50 33.32
CA ALA A 98 21.12 18.86 33.24
C ALA A 98 20.18 17.89 33.99
N ALA A 99 20.67 16.71 34.39
CA ALA A 99 19.95 15.75 35.23
C ALA A 99 20.16 15.98 36.74
N ASN A 100 21.13 16.82 37.13
CA ASN A 100 21.45 17.06 38.54
C ASN A 100 20.61 18.20 39.14
N LEU A 101 20.30 18.07 40.43
CA LEU A 101 19.71 19.14 41.23
C LEU A 101 20.82 20.06 41.75
N PHE A 102 20.71 21.35 41.45
CA PHE A 102 21.60 22.39 41.96
C PHE A 102 20.86 23.28 42.94
N ALA A 103 21.44 23.45 44.13
CA ALA A 103 20.91 24.38 45.13
C ALA A 103 21.28 25.85 44.85
N ASP A 104 22.31 26.08 44.03
CA ASP A 104 22.86 27.39 43.72
C ASP A 104 23.38 27.45 42.27
N PHE A 105 23.17 28.59 41.61
CA PHE A 105 23.59 28.85 40.24
C PHE A 105 25.11 28.91 40.10
N LYS A 106 25.85 29.32 41.13
CA LYS A 106 27.32 29.38 41.06
C LYS A 106 27.94 28.00 40.83
N LYS A 107 27.42 26.98 41.53
CA LYS A 107 27.86 25.60 41.35
C LYS A 107 27.56 25.08 39.94
N LEU A 108 26.37 25.41 39.42
CA LEU A 108 26.02 25.07 38.03
C LEU A 108 26.98 25.75 37.04
N GLU A 109 27.33 27.01 37.25
CA GLU A 109 28.28 27.75 36.40
C GLU A 109 29.69 27.12 36.44
N GLU A 110 30.19 26.76 37.62
CA GLU A 110 31.48 26.09 37.79
C GLU A 110 31.50 24.75 37.04
N GLU A 111 30.43 23.96 37.13
CA GLU A 111 30.30 22.68 36.43
C GLU A 111 30.18 22.85 34.91
N ILE A 112 29.41 23.84 34.43
CA ILE A 112 29.29 24.14 32.98
C ILE A 112 30.67 24.44 32.37
N ARG A 113 31.56 25.14 33.10
CA ARG A 113 32.93 25.44 32.63
C ARG A 113 33.80 24.19 32.44
N THR A 114 33.40 23.04 32.99
CA THR A 114 34.13 21.76 32.81
C THR A 114 33.72 21.00 31.55
N ILE A 115 32.67 21.44 30.86
CA ILE A 115 32.23 20.84 29.60
C ILE A 115 33.32 21.02 28.56
N ARG A 116 33.75 19.91 27.95
CA ARG A 116 34.76 19.93 26.88
C ARG A 116 34.09 20.23 25.54
N PRO A 117 34.70 21.05 24.67
CA PRO A 117 34.17 21.32 23.34
C PRO A 117 34.24 20.08 22.44
N PRO A 118 33.47 20.05 21.34
CA PRO A 118 33.56 18.99 20.34
C PRO A 118 34.96 18.87 19.72
N GLU A 119 35.34 17.65 19.32
CA GLU A 119 36.68 17.35 18.78
C GLU A 119 36.63 17.09 17.26
N ALA A 120 37.39 17.88 16.48
CA ALA A 120 37.42 17.83 15.01
C ALA A 120 38.26 16.67 14.42
N ASN A 121 38.45 15.57 15.15
CA ASN A 121 39.26 14.41 14.71
C ASN A 121 38.55 13.61 13.59
N TRP A 122 38.24 14.25 12.46
CA TRP A 122 37.30 13.75 11.45
C TRP A 122 37.65 12.38 10.89
N ALA A 123 38.95 12.07 10.75
CA ALA A 123 39.39 10.75 10.31
C ALA A 123 39.01 9.67 11.34
N GLU A 124 39.23 9.91 12.63
CA GLU A 124 38.84 9.00 13.71
C GLU A 124 37.31 8.88 13.79
N GLN A 125 36.58 9.98 13.66
CA GLN A 125 35.10 9.96 13.67
C GLN A 125 34.53 9.20 12.46
N ALA A 126 35.17 9.33 11.29
CA ALA A 126 34.79 8.60 10.09
C ALA A 126 35.05 7.10 10.23
N GLU A 127 36.17 6.71 10.83
CA GLU A 127 36.45 5.29 11.14
C GLU A 127 35.48 4.74 12.18
N LYS A 128 35.18 5.47 13.27
CA LYS A 128 34.15 5.08 14.24
C LYS A 128 32.81 4.82 13.55
N ARG A 129 32.38 5.72 12.66
CA ARG A 129 31.16 5.50 11.86
C ARG A 129 31.24 4.25 10.98
N LYS A 130 32.37 4.00 10.31
CA LYS A 130 32.55 2.82 9.46
C LYS A 130 32.49 1.53 10.27
N GLU A 131 33.16 1.49 11.42
CA GLU A 131 33.14 0.34 12.34
C GLU A 131 31.73 0.07 12.85
N LEU A 132 31.02 1.13 13.24
CA LEU A 132 29.64 1.07 13.69
C LEU A 132 28.69 0.54 12.61
N ASN A 133 28.87 0.96 11.35
CA ASN A 133 28.05 0.51 10.23
C ASN A 133 28.51 -0.83 9.61
N ARG A 134 29.51 -1.51 10.20
CA ARG A 134 30.04 -2.79 9.68
C ARG A 134 29.10 -3.95 9.99
N ILE A 135 28.98 -4.88 9.04
CA ILE A 135 28.25 -6.14 9.22
C ILE A 135 28.83 -6.90 10.43
N GLY A 136 27.98 -7.23 11.41
CA GLY A 136 28.38 -7.97 12.60
C GLY A 136 29.07 -7.14 13.70
N SER A 137 28.93 -5.81 13.67
CA SER A 137 29.34 -4.93 14.79
C SER A 137 28.75 -5.41 16.13
N SER A 138 29.51 -5.29 17.22
CA SER A 138 29.02 -5.64 18.57
C SER A 138 28.00 -4.63 19.11
N LEU A 139 28.03 -3.40 18.60
CA LEU A 139 27.17 -2.29 19.00
C LEU A 139 25.89 -2.22 18.15
N ASP A 140 25.99 -2.64 16.89
CA ASP A 140 24.84 -2.86 16.03
C ASP A 140 25.15 -3.99 15.04
N PRO A 141 24.92 -5.27 15.42
CA PRO A 141 25.06 -6.37 14.49
C PRO A 141 24.06 -6.26 13.33
N TYR A 142 23.20 -5.23 13.35
CA TYR A 142 22.00 -5.04 12.58
C TYR A 142 22.01 -3.85 11.61
N ALA A 143 23.11 -3.09 11.57
CA ALA A 143 23.35 -2.04 10.58
C ALA A 143 23.30 -2.58 9.13
N SER A 144 23.65 -3.86 8.94
CA SER A 144 23.56 -4.58 7.66
C SER A 144 22.14 -4.98 7.23
N PHE A 145 21.13 -4.74 8.08
CA PHE A 145 19.72 -5.10 7.83
C PHE A 145 18.86 -3.90 7.41
N LEU A 146 19.47 -2.77 7.04
CA LEU A 146 18.79 -1.59 6.53
C LEU A 146 18.61 -1.70 5.01
N ASP A 147 17.45 -1.32 4.49
CA ASP A 147 17.32 -1.13 3.03
C ASP A 147 17.96 0.21 2.64
N ILE A 148 19.28 0.22 2.58
CA ILE A 148 20.06 1.44 2.29
C ILE A 148 19.61 2.07 0.98
N ARG A 149 19.19 1.26 -0.01
CA ARG A 149 18.72 1.76 -1.30
C ARG A 149 17.41 2.54 -1.14
N GLU A 150 16.41 1.98 -0.46
CA GLU A 150 15.15 2.68 -0.21
C GLU A 150 15.33 3.87 0.74
N LEU A 151 16.17 3.75 1.77
CA LEU A 151 16.49 4.85 2.67
C LEU A 151 17.18 6.01 1.93
N LYS A 152 18.07 5.73 0.97
CA LYS A 152 18.65 6.75 0.08
C LYS A 152 17.58 7.41 -0.80
N LYS A 153 16.64 6.63 -1.36
CA LYS A 153 15.52 7.19 -2.14
C LYS A 153 14.64 8.09 -1.28
N LEU A 154 14.30 7.67 -0.06
CA LEU A 154 13.52 8.48 0.88
C LEU A 154 14.24 9.76 1.26
N ALA A 155 15.53 9.67 1.58
CA ALA A 155 16.36 10.83 1.86
C ALA A 155 16.36 11.78 0.65
N ALA A 156 16.51 11.27 -0.57
CA ALA A 156 16.49 12.05 -1.81
C ALA A 156 15.13 12.73 -2.08
N VAL A 157 14.01 12.01 -1.92
CA VAL A 157 12.66 12.57 -2.09
C VAL A 157 12.39 13.70 -1.08
N ASN A 158 12.98 13.64 0.10
CA ASN A 158 12.84 14.64 1.14
C ASN A 158 13.98 15.69 1.15
N ALA A 159 14.95 15.58 0.23
CA ALA A 159 16.16 16.41 0.22
C ALA A 159 15.90 17.89 -0.10
N GLU A 160 14.80 18.23 -0.78
CA GLU A 160 14.44 19.61 -1.11
C GLU A 160 13.46 20.24 -0.10
N LYS A 161 12.95 19.45 0.86
CA LYS A 161 12.04 19.98 1.90
C LYS A 161 12.78 20.90 2.87
N SER A 162 12.10 21.96 3.30
CA SER A 162 12.64 22.92 4.28
C SER A 162 12.84 22.33 5.67
N GLU A 163 12.07 21.30 5.99
CA GLU A 163 12.15 20.52 7.22
C GLU A 163 11.78 19.06 6.96
N VAL A 164 12.45 18.15 7.67
CA VAL A 164 12.18 16.71 7.64
C VAL A 164 12.31 16.18 9.05
N PHE A 165 11.37 15.35 9.46
CA PHE A 165 11.41 14.66 10.75
C PHE A 165 11.55 13.17 10.50
N ILE A 166 12.44 12.52 11.24
CA ILE A 166 12.83 11.15 10.98
C ILE A 166 12.67 10.38 12.28
N SER A 167 11.87 9.32 12.29
CA SER A 167 11.82 8.41 13.42
C SER A 167 13.14 7.66 13.54
N LEU A 168 13.70 7.63 14.76
CA LEU A 168 14.89 6.84 15.10
C LEU A 168 14.52 5.54 15.82
N ASP A 169 13.23 5.24 15.94
CA ASP A 169 12.73 4.04 16.61
C ASP A 169 12.94 2.81 15.71
N ARG A 170 13.82 1.90 16.13
CA ARG A 170 14.09 0.63 15.45
C ARG A 170 14.38 -0.46 16.47
N GLY A 171 13.48 -1.44 16.56
CA GLY A 171 13.66 -2.64 17.37
C GLY A 171 14.06 -2.35 18.82
N THR A 172 14.81 -3.25 19.43
CA THR A 172 15.36 -3.09 20.80
C THR A 172 16.76 -2.49 20.81
N CYS A 173 17.15 -1.75 19.77
CA CYS A 173 18.42 -1.06 19.79
C CYS A 173 18.28 0.16 20.73
N ASP A 174 18.85 0.01 21.93
CA ASP A 174 18.81 1.04 22.97
C ASP A 174 19.65 2.25 22.58
N ASP A 175 20.75 2.05 21.85
CA ASP A 175 21.62 3.14 21.41
C ASP A 175 21.19 3.73 20.06
N LYS A 176 20.58 4.92 20.14
CA LYS A 176 20.08 5.65 18.96
C LYS A 176 21.18 6.35 18.14
N ILE A 177 22.44 6.40 18.62
CA ILE A 177 23.54 7.09 17.91
C ILE A 177 23.77 6.55 16.50
N MET A 178 23.50 5.25 16.30
CA MET A 178 23.57 4.57 15.02
C MET A 178 22.60 5.16 13.99
N HIS A 179 21.34 5.31 14.39
CA HIS A 179 20.29 5.84 13.53
C HIS A 179 20.55 7.31 13.23
N VAL A 180 21.02 8.05 14.23
CA VAL A 180 21.45 9.44 14.05
C VAL A 180 22.56 9.51 13.00
N SER A 181 23.61 8.71 13.16
CA SER A 181 24.76 8.65 12.24
C SER A 181 24.35 8.28 10.81
N LEU A 182 23.53 7.25 10.64
CA LEU A 182 23.02 6.82 9.34
C LEU A 182 22.26 7.95 8.65
N TRP A 183 21.30 8.56 9.34
CA TRP A 183 20.48 9.61 8.74
C TRP A 183 21.26 10.90 8.49
N HIS A 184 22.30 11.18 9.26
CA HIS A 184 23.26 12.24 8.95
C HIS A 184 24.03 11.94 7.66
N LEU A 185 24.54 10.71 7.48
CA LEU A 185 25.19 10.28 6.24
C LEU A 185 24.24 10.36 5.04
N LEU A 186 23.03 9.80 5.14
CA LEU A 186 22.03 9.84 4.07
C LEU A 186 21.62 11.27 3.71
N SER A 187 21.49 12.13 4.71
CA SER A 187 21.22 13.56 4.49
C SER A 187 22.39 14.24 3.79
N ARG A 188 23.64 13.90 4.12
CA ARG A 188 24.82 14.44 3.43
C ARG A 188 24.92 14.01 1.98
N GLU A 189 24.58 12.76 1.68
CA GLU A 189 24.61 12.25 0.30
C GLU A 189 23.53 12.87 -0.59
N THR A 190 22.44 13.38 0.00
CA THR A 190 21.25 13.80 -0.75
C THR A 190 20.99 15.31 -0.73
N VAL A 191 21.37 16.03 0.33
CA VAL A 191 21.10 17.45 0.49
C VAL A 191 22.24 18.29 -0.10
N LYS A 192 21.91 19.25 -0.97
CA LYS A 192 22.88 20.13 -1.65
C LYS A 192 23.50 21.20 -0.75
N ALA A 193 22.86 21.53 0.37
CA ALA A 193 23.26 22.59 1.28
C ALA A 193 23.26 22.11 2.74
N ILE A 194 24.19 22.64 3.53
CA ILE A 194 24.29 22.33 4.96
C ILE A 194 22.99 22.76 5.66
N PRO A 195 22.33 21.88 6.43
CA PRO A 195 21.17 22.25 7.24
C PRO A 195 21.44 23.45 8.16
N ASN A 196 20.40 24.22 8.45
CA ASN A 196 20.51 25.35 9.38
C ASN A 196 20.58 24.86 10.83
N ALA A 197 19.82 23.82 11.17
CA ALA A 197 19.89 23.15 12.45
C ALA A 197 19.48 21.67 12.32
N MET A 198 20.05 20.82 13.16
CA MET A 198 19.58 19.45 13.34
C MET A 198 19.38 19.16 14.83
N PHE A 199 18.26 18.54 15.16
CA PHE A 199 17.91 18.11 16.50
C PHE A 199 17.80 16.59 16.54
N MET A 200 18.30 15.96 17.59
CA MET A 200 18.31 14.51 17.78
C MET A 200 17.89 14.22 19.22
N GLY A 201 16.77 13.53 19.41
CA GLY A 201 16.20 13.31 20.73
C GLY A 201 14.71 13.08 20.68
N GLY A 202 14.03 13.29 21.80
CA GLY A 202 12.61 13.00 21.92
C GLY A 202 12.22 12.72 23.36
N THR A 203 11.34 11.74 23.55
CA THR A 203 10.88 11.26 24.86
C THR A 203 11.71 10.06 25.31
N LEU A 204 11.36 9.46 26.46
CA LEU A 204 11.97 8.20 26.89
C LEU A 204 11.61 7.03 25.95
N ASP A 205 10.43 7.07 25.35
CA ASP A 205 9.90 5.96 24.53
C ASP A 205 10.15 6.13 23.03
N LYS A 206 10.27 7.38 22.57
CA LYS A 206 10.39 7.71 21.15
C LYS A 206 11.52 8.69 20.88
N ALA A 207 12.36 8.35 19.92
CA ALA A 207 13.46 9.20 19.46
C ALA A 207 13.27 9.61 17.99
N TYR A 208 13.64 10.84 17.69
CA TYR A 208 13.52 11.45 16.38
C TYR A 208 14.79 12.24 16.03
N GLN A 209 15.00 12.43 14.72
CA GLN A 209 15.92 13.40 14.18
C GLN A 209 15.14 14.42 13.35
N ALA A 210 15.24 15.71 13.70
CA ALA A 210 14.67 16.80 12.94
C ALA A 210 15.78 17.51 12.14
N VAL A 211 15.58 17.67 10.84
CA VAL A 211 16.48 18.35 9.92
C VAL A 211 15.82 19.62 9.45
N ILE A 212 16.33 20.79 9.82
CA ILE A 212 15.75 22.09 9.50
C ILE A 212 16.74 22.88 8.64
N LYS A 213 16.36 23.19 7.40
CA LYS A 213 17.21 23.90 6.42
C LYS A 213 16.94 25.39 6.36
N ARG A 214 15.81 25.83 6.89
CA ARG A 214 15.39 27.24 6.99
C ARG A 214 15.73 27.81 8.38
N PRO A 215 15.64 29.14 8.55
CA PRO A 215 15.66 29.74 9.89
C PRO A 215 14.59 29.14 10.81
N LEU A 216 14.92 29.01 12.10
CA LEU A 216 14.04 28.47 13.12
C LEU A 216 12.84 29.41 13.35
N LYS A 217 11.65 28.82 13.50
CA LYS A 217 10.38 29.49 13.80
C LYS A 217 9.83 28.95 15.12
N PRO A 218 9.07 29.74 15.90
CA PRO A 218 8.48 29.27 17.16
C PRO A 218 7.66 27.97 17.04
N ALA A 219 7.02 27.73 15.88
CA ALA A 219 6.31 26.48 15.59
C ALA A 219 7.22 25.23 15.60
N ASP A 220 8.50 25.37 15.26
CA ASP A 220 9.47 24.26 15.28
C ASP A 220 9.69 23.76 16.71
N PHE A 221 9.72 24.68 17.68
CA PHE A 221 9.83 24.34 19.09
C PHE A 221 8.61 23.54 19.56
N MET A 222 7.40 24.01 19.20
CA MET A 222 6.16 23.29 19.53
C MET A 222 6.17 21.87 18.94
N GLN A 223 6.68 21.71 17.71
CA GLN A 223 6.76 20.40 17.08
C GLN A 223 7.74 19.49 17.81
N LEU A 224 8.94 19.96 18.13
CA LEU A 224 9.93 19.22 18.95
C LEU A 224 9.38 18.85 20.35
N TRP A 225 8.42 19.60 20.88
CA TRP A 225 7.76 19.32 22.16
C TRP A 225 6.48 18.49 22.05
N SER A 226 6.04 18.16 20.82
CA SER A 226 4.81 17.39 20.54
C SER A 226 5.09 15.94 20.16
N VAL A 227 6.22 15.38 20.61
CA VAL A 227 6.73 14.03 20.24
C VAL A 227 5.76 12.91 20.60
N SER A 228 5.02 13.07 21.70
CA SER A 228 4.04 12.09 22.17
C SER A 228 2.81 11.95 21.24
N SER A 229 2.59 12.91 20.32
CA SER A 229 1.43 12.96 19.40
C SER A 229 1.85 13.04 17.91
N PRO A 230 2.29 11.93 17.29
CA PRO A 230 2.91 11.92 15.96
C PRO A 230 1.97 12.36 14.81
N GLY A 231 0.65 12.23 14.99
CA GLY A 231 -0.34 12.63 13.97
C GLY A 231 -0.36 14.13 13.66
N ALA A 232 0.32 14.95 14.46
CA ALA A 232 0.44 16.39 14.25
C ALA A 232 1.64 16.78 13.37
N TRP A 233 2.59 15.87 13.12
CA TRP A 233 3.84 16.21 12.46
C TRP A 233 3.73 16.08 10.94
N LYS A 234 4.21 17.10 10.22
CA LYS A 234 4.32 17.07 8.75
C LYS A 234 5.70 16.57 8.35
N ASN A 235 5.80 15.93 7.18
CA ASN A 235 7.06 15.45 6.60
C ASN A 235 7.84 14.46 7.51
N VAL A 236 7.11 13.56 8.16
CA VAL A 236 7.70 12.48 8.97
C VAL A 236 8.08 11.30 8.08
N ILE A 237 9.32 10.84 8.20
CA ILE A 237 9.80 9.56 7.71
C ILE A 237 9.66 8.56 8.87
N GLY A 238 8.90 7.48 8.64
CA GLY A 238 8.67 6.46 9.66
C GLY A 238 9.75 5.38 9.65
N THR A 239 9.44 4.25 10.29
CA THR A 239 10.37 3.14 10.53
C THR A 239 10.30 2.05 9.47
N GLU A 240 9.49 2.25 8.42
CA GLU A 240 9.11 1.25 7.42
C GLU A 240 10.29 0.60 6.68
N TYR A 241 11.41 1.31 6.52
CA TYR A 241 12.62 0.80 5.86
C TYR A 241 13.82 0.66 6.81
N SER A 242 13.62 1.02 8.08
CA SER A 242 14.58 0.84 9.16
C SER A 242 14.18 -0.33 10.07
N MET A 243 13.47 -1.35 9.59
CA MET A 243 13.08 -2.48 10.43
C MET A 243 14.28 -3.38 10.76
N ASP A 244 14.44 -3.78 12.03
CA ASP A 244 15.49 -4.71 12.45
C ASP A 244 15.04 -6.17 12.31
N LEU A 245 15.30 -6.77 11.15
CA LEU A 245 14.91 -8.16 10.84
C LEU A 245 15.62 -9.19 11.73
N SER A 246 16.74 -8.87 12.34
CA SER A 246 17.47 -9.82 13.18
C SER A 246 16.74 -10.15 14.50
N ALA A 247 16.00 -9.18 15.04
CA ALA A 247 15.21 -9.33 16.25
C ALA A 247 14.10 -10.37 16.02
N ALA A 248 13.60 -10.47 14.79
CA ALA A 248 12.59 -11.46 14.41
C ALA A 248 13.07 -12.91 14.67
N GLY A 249 14.36 -13.20 14.48
CA GLY A 249 14.92 -14.53 14.75
C GLY A 249 15.28 -14.79 16.22
N LYS A 250 15.41 -13.74 17.06
CA LYS A 250 15.96 -13.87 18.41
C LYS A 250 15.00 -13.58 19.55
N GLN A 251 14.06 -12.67 19.34
CA GLN A 251 13.19 -12.17 20.39
C GLN A 251 11.89 -12.96 20.46
N PRO A 252 11.44 -13.31 21.67
CA PRO A 252 10.15 -13.96 21.82
C PRO A 252 9.02 -13.01 21.39
N ILE A 253 7.93 -13.55 20.85
CA ILE A 253 6.71 -12.77 20.55
C ILE A 253 6.10 -12.21 21.84
N SER A 254 6.09 -13.02 22.90
CA SER A 254 5.65 -12.62 24.24
C SER A 254 6.35 -13.48 25.31
N THR A 255 6.37 -13.01 26.56
CA THR A 255 6.93 -13.77 27.69
C THR A 255 6.19 -15.09 27.93
N GLU A 256 4.88 -15.11 27.72
CA GLU A 256 4.03 -16.29 27.95
C GLU A 256 4.05 -17.28 26.77
N LYS A 257 4.18 -16.77 25.54
CA LYS A 257 4.26 -17.55 24.30
C LYS A 257 5.44 -17.08 23.45
N PRO A 258 6.65 -17.62 23.69
CA PRO A 258 7.86 -17.20 22.98
C PRO A 258 7.77 -17.34 21.46
N ALA A 259 7.14 -18.41 20.97
CA ALA A 259 6.95 -18.66 19.54
C ALA A 259 5.65 -18.06 18.96
N GLY A 260 4.81 -17.41 19.78
CA GLY A 260 3.52 -16.88 19.34
C GLY A 260 2.47 -17.96 19.03
N SER A 261 1.61 -17.70 18.05
CA SER A 261 0.49 -18.58 17.65
C SER A 261 0.61 -19.10 16.22
N ASP A 262 -0.07 -20.20 15.89
CA ASP A 262 -0.14 -20.71 14.52
C ASP A 262 -0.85 -19.68 13.60
N VAL A 263 -0.21 -19.30 12.50
CA VAL A 263 -0.67 -18.23 11.59
C VAL A 263 -1.44 -18.74 10.38
N ARG A 264 -1.73 -20.04 10.29
CA ARG A 264 -2.46 -20.61 9.12
C ARG A 264 -3.82 -19.98 8.80
N TYR A 265 -4.44 -19.29 9.75
CA TYR A 265 -5.73 -18.61 9.57
C TYR A 265 -5.61 -17.10 9.75
N ASP A 266 -4.38 -16.56 9.78
CA ASP A 266 -4.15 -15.14 9.90
C ASP A 266 -4.24 -14.47 8.52
N PRO A 267 -5.00 -13.38 8.36
CA PRO A 267 -5.13 -12.70 7.06
C PRO A 267 -3.80 -12.25 6.45
N ALA A 268 -2.79 -11.91 7.27
CA ALA A 268 -1.48 -11.53 6.77
C ALA A 268 -0.71 -12.73 6.19
N TYR A 269 -0.96 -13.94 6.72
CA TYR A 269 -0.41 -15.17 6.17
C TYR A 269 -1.09 -15.55 4.85
N ASP A 270 -2.41 -15.37 4.74
CA ASP A 270 -3.14 -15.60 3.48
C ASP A 270 -2.66 -14.68 2.35
N GLU A 271 -2.43 -13.39 2.66
CA GLU A 271 -1.86 -12.42 1.71
C GLU A 271 -0.42 -12.77 1.32
N LEU A 272 0.39 -13.24 2.29
CA LEU A 272 1.74 -13.72 2.04
C LEU A 272 1.74 -14.95 1.13
N GLN A 273 0.90 -15.93 1.42
CA GLN A 273 0.78 -17.18 0.66
C GLN A 273 0.30 -16.90 -0.76
N THR A 274 -0.71 -16.04 -0.93
CA THR A 274 -1.23 -15.63 -2.25
C THR A 274 -0.14 -15.02 -3.13
N GLU A 275 0.76 -14.22 -2.54
CA GLU A 275 1.86 -13.61 -3.28
C GLU A 275 2.95 -14.64 -3.66
N VAL A 276 3.27 -15.57 -2.76
CA VAL A 276 4.24 -16.65 -3.00
C VAL A 276 3.71 -17.67 -4.02
N ASP A 277 2.40 -17.95 -4.02
CA ASP A 277 1.77 -18.93 -4.92
C ASP A 277 1.84 -18.51 -6.40
N LYS A 278 2.09 -17.22 -6.68
CA LYS A 278 2.40 -16.74 -8.04
C LYS A 278 3.65 -17.39 -8.63
N LEU A 279 4.60 -17.88 -7.81
CA LEU A 279 5.77 -18.65 -8.27
C LEU A 279 5.39 -19.97 -8.94
N SER A 280 4.26 -20.55 -8.54
CA SER A 280 3.84 -21.90 -8.93
C SER A 280 2.78 -21.88 -10.03
N SER A 281 2.22 -20.72 -10.36
CA SER A 281 1.12 -20.58 -11.32
C SER A 281 1.50 -19.65 -12.47
N PRO A 282 1.72 -20.20 -13.69
CA PRO A 282 1.88 -19.42 -14.92
C PRO A 282 0.64 -18.58 -15.28
N ALA A 283 -0.50 -18.82 -14.61
CA ALA A 283 -1.78 -18.15 -14.80
C ALA A 283 -2.05 -17.03 -13.76
N ALA A 284 -1.19 -16.87 -12.75
CA ALA A 284 -1.33 -15.78 -11.80
C ALA A 284 -0.88 -14.45 -12.44
N ALA A 285 -1.68 -13.40 -12.26
CA ALA A 285 -1.39 -12.09 -12.82
C ALA A 285 -0.14 -11.47 -12.18
N GLY A 286 0.93 -11.37 -12.97
CA GLY A 286 2.15 -10.65 -12.65
C GLY A 286 3.28 -11.48 -12.05
N SER A 287 4.48 -10.90 -12.03
CA SER A 287 5.63 -11.43 -11.30
C SER A 287 5.41 -11.29 -9.79
N VAL A 288 6.09 -12.14 -9.01
CA VAL A 288 6.04 -12.13 -7.55
C VAL A 288 6.59 -10.80 -7.02
N ASN A 289 5.80 -10.11 -6.20
CA ASN A 289 6.28 -8.93 -5.50
C ASN A 289 7.04 -9.35 -4.23
N TRP A 290 8.35 -9.50 -4.37
CA TRP A 290 9.24 -9.90 -3.27
C TRP A 290 9.32 -8.88 -2.12
N GLU A 291 9.05 -7.59 -2.37
CA GLU A 291 8.95 -6.58 -1.30
C GLU A 291 7.72 -6.81 -0.44
N LYS A 292 6.58 -7.14 -1.06
CA LYS A 292 5.33 -7.48 -0.37
C LYS A 292 5.48 -8.77 0.45
N VAL A 293 6.13 -9.80 -0.10
CA VAL A 293 6.47 -11.05 0.60
C VAL A 293 7.35 -10.75 1.81
N GLY A 294 8.42 -9.97 1.64
CA GLY A 294 9.33 -9.60 2.72
C GLY A 294 8.62 -8.85 3.85
N ARG A 295 7.74 -7.89 3.53
CA ARG A 295 7.01 -7.10 4.53
C ARG A 295 6.06 -7.95 5.37
N TYR A 296 5.23 -8.78 4.74
CA TYR A 296 4.29 -9.62 5.50
C TYR A 296 5.00 -10.71 6.30
N ALA A 297 6.03 -11.33 5.73
CA ALA A 297 6.79 -12.34 6.44
C ALA A 297 7.53 -11.74 7.65
N ALA A 298 8.09 -10.53 7.54
CA ALA A 298 8.69 -9.83 8.66
C ALA A 298 7.68 -9.48 9.75
N ASP A 299 6.52 -8.93 9.39
CA ASP A 299 5.45 -8.59 10.35
C ASP A 299 4.98 -9.82 11.14
N ILE A 300 4.74 -10.94 10.45
CA ILE A 300 4.36 -12.20 11.08
C ILE A 300 5.43 -12.67 12.06
N LEU A 301 6.70 -12.71 11.63
CA LEU A 301 7.80 -13.21 12.46
C LEU A 301 8.10 -12.32 13.67
N MET A 302 7.80 -11.02 13.60
CA MET A 302 8.00 -10.09 14.70
C MET A 302 6.84 -10.09 15.69
N ASN A 303 5.61 -10.10 15.19
CA ASN A 303 4.44 -9.73 16.00
C ASN A 303 3.49 -10.91 16.27
N LYS A 304 3.56 -11.99 15.49
CA LYS A 304 2.52 -13.03 15.51
C LYS A 304 3.03 -14.44 15.79
N SER A 305 4.05 -14.90 15.05
CA SER A 305 4.47 -16.30 15.06
C SER A 305 5.89 -16.51 14.62
N LYS A 306 6.62 -17.39 15.31
CA LYS A 306 7.87 -17.96 14.83
C LYS A 306 7.54 -19.17 13.96
N ASP A 307 7.28 -18.92 12.69
CA ASP A 307 6.96 -19.96 11.71
C ASP A 307 8.12 -20.15 10.71
N LEU A 308 8.53 -21.42 10.55
CA LEU A 308 9.68 -21.80 9.73
C LEU A 308 9.45 -21.56 8.25
N LEU A 309 8.23 -21.78 7.75
CA LEU A 309 7.90 -21.54 6.34
C LEU A 309 7.86 -20.04 6.06
N VAL A 310 7.32 -19.24 6.99
CA VAL A 310 7.38 -17.78 6.89
C VAL A 310 8.82 -17.28 6.92
N ALA A 311 9.68 -17.86 7.77
CA ALA A 311 11.12 -17.57 7.77
C ALA A 311 11.80 -17.96 6.44
N SER A 312 11.40 -19.09 5.83
CA SER A 312 11.85 -19.47 4.49
C SER A 312 11.46 -18.43 3.44
N TYR A 313 10.21 -17.95 3.46
CA TYR A 313 9.71 -16.93 2.54
C TYR A 313 10.47 -15.62 2.69
N LEU A 314 10.68 -15.17 3.93
CA LEU A 314 11.45 -13.96 4.20
C LEU A 314 12.89 -14.09 3.71
N ALA A 315 13.56 -15.22 3.99
CA ALA A 315 14.95 -15.42 3.59
C ALA A 315 15.13 -15.35 2.07
N VAL A 316 14.22 -15.94 1.29
CA VAL A 316 14.26 -15.87 -0.18
C VAL A 316 13.90 -14.49 -0.71
N ALA A 317 12.87 -13.85 -0.13
CA ALA A 317 12.48 -12.49 -0.49
C ALA A 317 13.63 -11.49 -0.30
N LEU A 318 14.43 -11.68 0.75
CA LEU A 318 15.61 -10.86 1.00
C LEU A 318 16.68 -11.03 -0.08
N ILE A 319 16.89 -12.21 -0.65
CA ILE A 319 17.83 -12.41 -1.77
C ILE A 319 17.37 -11.58 -2.99
N HIS A 320 16.08 -11.59 -3.30
CA HIS A 320 15.54 -10.84 -4.44
C HIS A 320 15.52 -9.32 -4.23
N THR A 321 15.25 -8.86 -3.01
CA THR A 321 15.12 -7.42 -2.69
C THR A 321 16.45 -6.77 -2.32
N ARG A 322 17.30 -7.49 -1.59
CA ARG A 322 18.55 -6.98 -0.98
C ARG A 322 19.82 -7.70 -1.42
N ARG A 323 19.73 -8.60 -2.42
CA ARG A 323 20.89 -9.22 -3.09
C ARG A 323 21.83 -9.94 -2.12
N ASN A 324 23.13 -9.62 -2.17
CA ASN A 324 24.22 -10.24 -1.41
C ASN A 324 24.04 -10.07 0.10
N ASP A 325 23.61 -8.89 0.54
CA ASP A 325 23.28 -8.68 1.95
C ASP A 325 22.07 -9.52 2.29
N GLY A 326 20.99 -9.39 1.51
CA GLY A 326 19.76 -10.16 1.64
C GLY A 326 19.93 -11.64 1.98
N PHE A 327 20.83 -12.33 1.29
CA PHE A 327 21.17 -13.73 1.58
C PHE A 327 21.74 -13.92 3.00
N THR A 328 22.77 -13.16 3.36
CA THR A 328 23.40 -13.21 4.70
C THR A 328 22.37 -12.93 5.80
N ILE A 329 21.48 -11.97 5.56
CA ILE A 329 20.39 -11.60 6.47
C ILE A 329 19.42 -12.77 6.66
N GLY A 330 18.89 -13.29 5.55
CA GLY A 330 17.93 -14.39 5.58
C GLY A 330 18.51 -15.62 6.27
N LEU A 331 19.76 -15.97 5.96
CA LEU A 331 20.45 -17.11 6.56
C LEU A 331 20.67 -16.92 8.07
N LYS A 332 21.11 -15.73 8.50
CA LYS A 332 21.33 -15.46 9.92
C LYS A 332 20.02 -15.52 10.71
N LEU A 333 18.96 -14.89 10.20
CA LEU A 333 17.63 -14.93 10.79
C LEU A 333 17.12 -16.37 10.88
N TYR A 334 17.25 -17.14 9.80
CA TYR A 334 16.82 -18.53 9.74
C TYR A 334 17.53 -19.38 10.78
N LEU A 335 18.87 -19.24 10.90
CA LEU A 335 19.67 -19.93 11.92
C LEU A 335 19.27 -19.52 13.35
N ASP A 336 19.17 -18.22 13.62
CA ASP A 336 18.81 -17.72 14.95
C ASP A 336 17.42 -18.22 15.39
N LEU A 337 16.48 -18.28 14.44
CA LEU A 337 15.13 -18.78 14.67
C LEU A 337 15.11 -20.28 15.01
N VAL A 338 15.86 -21.10 14.26
CA VAL A 338 15.92 -22.55 14.55
C VAL A 338 16.69 -22.82 15.84
N GLU A 339 17.82 -22.15 16.10
CA GLU A 339 18.60 -22.39 17.32
C GLU A 339 17.84 -22.02 18.60
N ARG A 340 17.00 -20.97 18.57
CA ARG A 340 16.33 -20.43 19.76
C ARG A 340 14.93 -20.97 19.99
N PHE A 341 14.16 -21.19 18.92
CA PHE A 341 12.74 -21.52 19.03
C PHE A 341 12.42 -22.93 18.56
N TRP A 342 13.40 -23.81 18.34
CA TRP A 342 13.18 -25.15 17.77
C TRP A 342 12.04 -25.93 18.43
N GLU A 343 11.97 -25.93 19.75
CA GLU A 343 10.97 -26.73 20.46
C GLU A 343 9.54 -26.22 20.21
N ASP A 344 9.36 -24.89 20.16
CA ASP A 344 8.04 -24.24 20.13
C ASP A 344 7.63 -23.66 18.76
N LEU A 345 8.56 -23.59 17.79
CA LEU A 345 8.30 -22.97 16.48
C LEU A 345 7.31 -23.76 15.64
N TYR A 346 6.63 -23.05 14.74
CA TYR A 346 5.66 -23.61 13.80
C TYR A 346 6.32 -24.02 12.48
N PRO A 347 5.88 -25.09 11.81
CA PRO A 347 4.94 -26.11 12.30
C PRO A 347 5.46 -26.81 13.57
N GLN A 348 4.57 -27.15 14.51
CA GLN A 348 4.94 -27.82 15.76
C GLN A 348 5.79 -29.07 15.53
N LYS A 349 6.67 -29.41 16.47
CA LYS A 349 7.61 -30.55 16.37
C LYS A 349 6.91 -31.88 16.03
N ILE A 350 5.68 -32.11 16.50
CA ILE A 350 4.88 -33.30 16.12
C ILE A 350 4.63 -33.41 14.60
N ARG A 351 4.70 -32.28 13.87
CA ARG A 351 4.59 -32.18 12.42
C ARG A 351 5.97 -32.03 11.77
N MET A 352 6.94 -32.87 12.13
CA MET A 352 8.31 -32.86 11.57
C MET A 352 8.35 -32.81 10.04
N ARG A 353 7.47 -33.55 9.35
CA ARG A 353 7.37 -33.51 7.88
C ARG A 353 7.06 -32.10 7.34
N GLY A 354 6.30 -31.29 8.07
CA GLY A 354 6.02 -29.90 7.71
C GLY A 354 7.26 -29.00 7.85
N ARG A 355 8.08 -29.23 8.88
CA ARG A 355 9.37 -28.53 9.05
C ARG A 355 10.33 -28.89 7.92
N VAL A 356 10.44 -30.19 7.60
CA VAL A 356 11.25 -30.68 6.46
C VAL A 356 10.83 -30.00 5.16
N ARG A 357 9.53 -29.96 4.84
CA ARG A 357 9.03 -29.27 3.63
C ARG A 357 9.36 -27.78 3.60
N SER A 358 9.36 -27.12 4.76
CA SER A 358 9.71 -25.70 4.86
C SER A 358 11.19 -25.45 4.55
N ILE A 359 12.06 -26.36 5.00
CA ILE A 359 13.50 -26.37 4.71
C ILE A 359 13.75 -26.71 3.23
N GLU A 360 13.06 -27.71 2.68
CA GLU A 360 13.16 -28.08 1.25
C GLU A 360 12.79 -26.89 0.35
N TRP A 361 11.67 -26.22 0.66
CA TRP A 361 11.24 -25.04 -0.07
C TRP A 361 12.29 -23.93 0.00
N TRP A 362 12.83 -23.66 1.20
CA TRP A 362 13.88 -22.65 1.37
C TRP A 362 15.12 -22.96 0.53
N LEU A 363 15.59 -24.20 0.54
CA LEU A 363 16.77 -24.62 -0.21
C LEU A 363 16.57 -24.50 -1.71
N GLU A 364 15.47 -25.05 -2.24
CA GLU A 364 15.15 -25.01 -3.66
C GLU A 364 15.09 -23.56 -4.18
N LYS A 365 14.37 -22.69 -3.46
CA LYS A 365 14.17 -21.30 -3.89
C LYS A 365 15.40 -20.44 -3.65
N THR A 366 16.17 -20.68 -2.60
CA THR A 366 17.47 -20.01 -2.37
C THR A 366 18.46 -20.35 -3.47
N GLU A 367 18.58 -21.63 -3.85
CA GLU A 367 19.46 -22.05 -4.94
C GLU A 367 19.04 -21.40 -6.27
N ALA A 368 17.74 -21.38 -6.58
CA ALA A 368 17.23 -20.73 -7.78
C ALA A 368 17.52 -19.21 -7.79
N ALA A 369 17.30 -18.53 -6.65
CA ALA A 369 17.54 -17.09 -6.52
C ALA A 369 19.03 -16.73 -6.66
N LEU A 370 19.93 -17.52 -6.06
CA LEU A 370 21.37 -17.34 -6.18
C LEU A 370 21.89 -17.57 -7.61
N LYS A 371 21.32 -18.53 -8.35
CA LYS A 371 21.66 -18.79 -9.76
C LYS A 371 21.15 -17.74 -10.73
N GLN A 372 20.01 -17.11 -10.44
CA GLN A 372 19.43 -16.04 -11.28
C GLN A 372 20.10 -14.69 -11.06
N ALA A 373 20.86 -14.52 -9.98
CA ALA A 373 21.51 -13.27 -9.65
C ALA A 373 22.94 -13.25 -10.23
N ASP A 374 23.07 -12.79 -11.47
CA ASP A 374 24.33 -12.77 -12.24
C ASP A 374 25.41 -11.80 -11.70
N ASP A 375 25.07 -10.96 -10.70
CA ASP A 375 25.93 -9.86 -10.18
C ASP A 375 26.06 -9.88 -8.64
N LEU A 376 26.12 -11.07 -8.02
CA LEU A 376 26.35 -11.18 -6.58
C LEU A 376 27.85 -11.18 -6.26
N SER A 377 28.29 -10.15 -5.52
CA SER A 377 29.63 -10.05 -4.97
C SER A 377 29.57 -10.01 -3.44
N PHE A 378 30.39 -10.83 -2.79
CA PHE A 378 30.45 -10.96 -1.35
C PHE A 378 31.85 -10.58 -0.85
N PRO A 379 32.00 -9.57 0.03
CA PRO A 379 33.27 -9.27 0.66
C PRO A 379 33.85 -10.48 1.42
N PRO A 380 35.18 -10.58 1.59
CA PRO A 380 35.82 -11.72 2.25
C PRO A 380 35.25 -12.02 3.66
N ASP A 381 34.98 -10.97 4.43
CA ASP A 381 34.38 -11.10 5.76
C ASP A 381 32.94 -11.64 5.72
N GLN A 382 32.16 -11.21 4.73
CA GLN A 382 30.79 -11.68 4.52
C GLN A 382 30.79 -13.15 4.08
N LEU A 383 31.73 -13.55 3.22
CA LEU A 383 31.91 -14.95 2.82
C LEU A 383 32.30 -15.84 3.99
N ALA A 384 33.20 -15.38 4.86
CA ALA A 384 33.59 -16.12 6.06
C ALA A 384 32.40 -16.34 6.99
N LEU A 385 31.60 -15.28 7.23
CA LEU A 385 30.37 -15.35 8.02
C LEU A 385 29.35 -16.31 7.40
N ILE A 386 29.09 -16.22 6.09
CA ILE A 386 28.16 -17.11 5.39
C ILE A 386 28.57 -18.58 5.56
N LYS A 387 29.87 -18.89 5.41
CA LYS A 387 30.40 -20.24 5.55
C LYS A 387 30.21 -20.76 6.98
N ASP A 388 30.46 -19.94 7.99
CA ASP A 388 30.20 -20.29 9.40
C ASP A 388 28.71 -20.58 9.64
N LEU A 389 27.83 -19.66 9.21
CA LEU A 389 26.38 -19.80 9.40
C LEU A 389 25.81 -21.05 8.69
N LEU A 390 26.24 -21.33 7.45
CA LEU A 390 25.83 -22.54 6.73
C LEU A 390 26.32 -23.82 7.40
N ASN A 391 27.51 -23.80 8.03
CA ASN A 391 28.02 -24.97 8.75
C ASN A 391 27.25 -25.20 10.06
N ARG A 392 26.97 -24.14 10.81
CA ARG A 392 26.15 -24.21 12.02
C ARG A 392 24.74 -24.71 11.73
N LEU A 393 24.11 -24.19 10.68
CA LEU A 393 22.78 -24.64 10.27
C LEU A 393 22.76 -26.11 9.86
N ASP A 394 23.76 -26.56 9.09
CA ASP A 394 23.87 -27.97 8.67
C ASP A 394 24.06 -28.91 9.86
N ASN A 395 24.92 -28.54 10.83
CA ASN A 395 25.11 -29.31 12.06
C ASN A 395 23.80 -29.37 12.87
N PHE A 396 23.16 -28.22 13.08
CA PHE A 396 21.90 -28.14 13.84
C PHE A 396 20.81 -29.01 13.20
N LEU A 397 20.63 -28.92 11.89
CA LEU A 397 19.62 -29.70 11.19
C LEU A 397 19.95 -31.20 11.18
N GLY A 398 21.23 -31.57 11.07
CA GLY A 398 21.69 -32.95 11.15
C GLY A 398 21.43 -33.61 12.52
N GLU A 399 21.46 -32.84 13.59
CA GLU A 399 21.14 -33.31 14.96
C GLU A 399 19.62 -33.44 15.21
N HIS A 400 18.80 -32.60 14.56
CA HIS A 400 17.39 -32.44 14.90
C HIS A 400 16.39 -32.99 13.87
N VAL A 401 16.83 -33.35 12.66
CA VAL A 401 15.96 -33.79 11.55
C VAL A 401 16.49 -35.10 10.93
N GLU A 402 15.73 -36.18 11.08
CA GLU A 402 16.00 -37.44 10.38
C GLU A 402 15.82 -37.26 8.86
N ASN A 403 16.80 -37.70 8.06
CA ASN A 403 16.83 -37.53 6.61
C ASN A 403 16.69 -36.06 6.15
N CYS A 404 17.44 -35.16 6.80
CA CYS A 404 17.45 -33.74 6.45
C CYS A 404 17.83 -33.51 4.97
N PRO A 405 17.13 -32.59 4.27
CA PRO A 405 17.56 -32.10 2.96
C PRO A 405 19.00 -31.56 3.01
N SER A 406 19.80 -31.90 2.00
CA SER A 406 21.21 -31.52 1.98
C SER A 406 21.41 -30.04 1.67
N LEU A 407 22.21 -29.34 2.48
CA LEU A 407 22.65 -27.97 2.22
C LEU A 407 23.77 -27.89 1.17
N ALA A 408 24.23 -29.03 0.62
CA ALA A 408 25.35 -29.09 -0.32
C ALA A 408 25.21 -28.18 -1.56
N PRO A 409 24.03 -28.03 -2.21
CA PRO A 409 23.87 -27.16 -3.38
C PRO A 409 24.09 -25.67 -3.08
N VAL A 410 23.68 -25.21 -1.89
CA VAL A 410 23.91 -23.82 -1.46
C VAL A 410 25.37 -23.66 -1.00
N LYS A 411 25.92 -24.64 -0.27
CA LYS A 411 27.33 -24.61 0.16
C LYS A 411 28.31 -24.60 -1.02
N SER A 412 28.02 -25.32 -2.11
CA SER A 412 28.91 -25.37 -3.28
C SER A 412 29.00 -24.01 -3.99
N TYR A 413 27.91 -23.25 -4.06
CA TYR A 413 27.91 -21.88 -4.60
C TYR A 413 28.98 -21.01 -3.93
N PHE A 414 29.10 -21.06 -2.59
CA PHE A 414 30.08 -20.26 -1.83
C PHE A 414 31.46 -20.92 -1.69
N LYS A 415 31.63 -22.18 -2.05
CA LYS A 415 32.95 -22.84 -2.08
C LYS A 415 33.82 -22.32 -3.23
N HIS A 416 33.21 -22.01 -4.36
CA HIS A 416 33.92 -21.51 -5.55
C HIS A 416 34.16 -20.00 -5.52
N LEU A 417 33.42 -19.27 -4.67
CA LEU A 417 33.65 -17.87 -4.34
C LEU A 417 34.76 -17.80 -3.27
N SER A 418 36.02 -17.91 -3.70
CA SER A 418 37.18 -17.55 -2.88
C SER A 418 37.54 -16.08 -3.09
N PRO A 419 38.11 -15.41 -2.07
CA PRO A 419 38.47 -14.00 -2.16
C PRO A 419 39.44 -13.82 -3.31
N GLY A 420 39.16 -12.84 -4.18
CA GLY A 420 40.13 -12.37 -5.16
C GLY A 420 41.35 -11.82 -4.45
N ILE A 421 42.29 -12.71 -4.12
CA ILE A 421 43.70 -12.34 -4.06
C ILE A 421 44.06 -12.16 -5.52
N ALA A 422 44.36 -10.93 -5.90
CA ALA A 422 45.11 -10.67 -7.11
C ALA A 422 46.47 -11.37 -6.96
N GLU A 423 46.54 -12.63 -7.39
CA GLU A 423 47.80 -13.33 -7.59
C GLU A 423 48.43 -12.73 -8.86
N THR A 424 49.32 -11.78 -8.61
CA THR A 424 50.50 -11.56 -9.43
C THR A 424 51.11 -12.91 -9.83
N PRO A 425 51.30 -13.22 -11.12
CA PRO A 425 51.99 -14.43 -11.53
C PRO A 425 53.48 -14.26 -11.27
N GLU A 426 53.96 -14.73 -10.11
CA GLU A 426 55.39 -14.96 -9.88
C GLU A 426 55.80 -16.25 -10.60
N THR A 427 56.34 -16.07 -11.80
CA THR A 427 57.01 -17.13 -12.55
C THR A 427 58.43 -17.24 -12.03
N ASN A 428 58.76 -18.36 -11.37
CA ASN A 428 60.12 -18.63 -10.91
C ASN A 428 61.05 -18.89 -12.10
N THR A 429 62.09 -18.06 -12.19
CA THR A 429 63.15 -18.00 -13.20
C THR A 429 64.08 -19.22 -13.23
N LEU A 430 64.59 -19.54 -14.43
CA LEU A 430 66.01 -19.70 -14.83
C LEU A 430 66.02 -19.96 -16.36
N THR A 431 66.34 -19.01 -17.25
CA THR A 431 67.70 -18.85 -17.81
C THR A 431 67.79 -17.55 -18.64
N GLN A 432 68.71 -16.68 -18.21
CA GLN A 432 69.53 -15.65 -18.89
C GLN A 432 69.27 -15.25 -20.36
N ALA A 433 69.00 -13.96 -20.59
CA ALA A 433 69.93 -13.00 -21.23
C ALA A 433 69.35 -11.55 -21.25
N ILE A 434 70.06 -10.60 -20.63
CA ILE A 434 69.93 -9.11 -20.64
C ILE A 434 70.99 -8.59 -21.65
N PRO A 435 71.01 -7.36 -22.25
CA PRO A 435 70.50 -6.02 -21.83
C PRO A 435 69.78 -5.23 -22.95
N GLU A 436 69.27 -4.01 -22.87
CA GLU A 436 69.05 -2.89 -21.91
C GLU A 436 68.24 -1.86 -22.73
N GLN A 437 67.36 -1.08 -22.11
CA GLN A 437 67.45 0.39 -22.14
C GLN A 437 66.35 1.03 -21.28
N ILE A 438 66.80 1.92 -20.39
CA ILE A 438 66.03 2.77 -19.50
C ILE A 438 65.74 4.08 -20.24
N GLU A 439 64.54 4.64 -20.08
CA GLU A 439 64.39 6.11 -19.95
C GLU A 439 63.08 6.53 -19.26
N GLU A 440 63.18 7.66 -18.55
CA GLU A 440 62.33 8.18 -17.48
C GLU A 440 61.09 8.99 -17.93
N LYS A 441 60.16 9.14 -16.96
CA LYS A 441 59.15 10.21 -16.69
C LYS A 441 59.25 11.53 -17.51
N PRO A 442 58.16 12.34 -17.68
CA PRO A 442 57.30 12.83 -16.58
C PRO A 442 55.81 13.19 -16.88
N LEU A 443 55.11 13.59 -15.80
CA LEU A 443 53.70 14.00 -15.67
C LEU A 443 53.25 15.22 -16.51
N ALA A 444 51.95 15.26 -16.88
CA ALA A 444 51.14 16.46 -17.14
C ALA A 444 49.61 16.12 -17.08
N PRO A 445 48.65 17.07 -17.20
CA PRO A 445 48.11 17.87 -16.10
C PRO A 445 46.57 17.90 -16.02
N VAL A 446 46.06 18.56 -14.98
CA VAL A 446 44.65 18.94 -14.70
C VAL A 446 43.99 19.67 -15.89
N ARG A 447 42.72 19.38 -16.19
CA ARG A 447 41.84 20.20 -17.05
C ARG A 447 40.49 20.49 -16.39
N GLN A 448 40.05 21.74 -16.59
CA GLN A 448 38.91 22.44 -16.01
C GLN A 448 37.56 22.19 -16.73
N HIS A 449 36.50 22.52 -15.98
CA HIS A 449 35.09 22.72 -16.32
C HIS A 449 34.65 22.91 -17.79
N LYS A 450 33.55 22.23 -18.14
CA LYS A 450 32.42 22.80 -18.91
C LYS A 450 31.09 22.38 -18.28
N GLN A 451 30.21 23.36 -18.07
CA GLN A 451 28.78 23.18 -17.85
C GLN A 451 28.12 22.79 -19.18
N ASP A 452 27.24 21.80 -19.16
CA ASP A 452 26.14 21.66 -20.11
C ASP A 452 24.90 21.13 -19.37
N LEU A 453 23.74 21.58 -19.86
CA LEU A 453 22.36 21.49 -19.36
C LEU A 453 21.82 20.04 -19.22
N PRO A 454 20.69 19.83 -18.51
CA PRO A 454 20.21 18.49 -18.16
C PRO A 454 19.90 17.64 -19.39
N GLU A 455 20.54 16.47 -19.45
CA GLU A 455 20.27 15.44 -20.44
C GLU A 455 18.83 14.96 -20.26
N VAL A 456 17.98 15.33 -21.22
CA VAL A 456 16.63 14.77 -21.38
C VAL A 456 16.80 13.27 -21.48
N ALA A 457 16.18 12.52 -20.56
CA ALA A 457 16.21 11.08 -20.50
C ALA A 457 16.14 10.48 -21.92
N ALA A 458 17.18 9.76 -22.31
CA ALA A 458 17.23 9.05 -23.57
C ALA A 458 15.95 8.22 -23.69
N LEU A 459 15.11 8.58 -24.66
CA LEU A 459 14.09 7.68 -25.17
C LEU A 459 14.88 6.49 -25.73
N ASN A 460 14.90 5.39 -24.98
CA ASN A 460 15.43 4.12 -25.50
C ASN A 460 14.68 3.83 -26.81
N GLU A 461 15.36 4.00 -27.94
CA GLU A 461 14.79 3.66 -29.23
C GLU A 461 14.49 2.16 -29.23
N ILE A 462 13.25 1.80 -29.53
CA ILE A 462 12.83 0.41 -29.63
C ILE A 462 13.44 -0.14 -30.91
N THR A 463 14.50 -0.95 -30.79
CA THR A 463 15.28 -1.43 -31.94
C THR A 463 14.87 -2.83 -32.41
N SER A 464 14.01 -3.53 -31.65
CA SER A 464 13.53 -4.86 -32.01
C SER A 464 12.09 -5.12 -31.60
N GLN A 465 11.42 -6.05 -32.29
CA GLN A 465 10.03 -6.45 -31.97
C GLN A 465 9.91 -7.07 -30.56
N LYS A 466 10.96 -7.78 -30.10
CA LYS A 466 11.02 -8.35 -28.75
C LYS A 466 11.13 -7.25 -27.68
N GLU A 467 11.94 -6.23 -27.95
CA GLU A 467 12.06 -5.04 -27.09
C GLU A 467 10.76 -4.23 -27.07
N ALA A 468 10.09 -4.08 -28.22
CA ALA A 468 8.77 -3.44 -28.32
C ALA A 468 7.72 -4.15 -27.46
N GLY A 469 7.65 -5.49 -27.56
CA GLY A 469 6.73 -6.30 -26.77
C GLY A 469 7.00 -6.20 -25.27
N LYS A 470 8.28 -6.21 -24.86
CA LYS A 470 8.66 -6.03 -23.46
C LYS A 470 8.32 -4.63 -22.96
N ALA A 471 8.69 -3.58 -23.70
CA ALA A 471 8.41 -2.19 -23.34
C ALA A 471 6.90 -1.93 -23.23
N LEU A 472 6.10 -2.54 -24.11
CA LEU A 472 4.65 -2.44 -24.06
C LEU A 472 4.06 -3.17 -22.85
N SER A 473 4.54 -4.38 -22.54
CA SER A 473 4.13 -5.11 -21.33
C SER A 473 4.48 -4.33 -20.05
N ASP A 474 5.70 -3.78 -19.97
CA ASP A 474 6.15 -2.95 -18.85
C ASP A 474 5.32 -1.65 -18.76
N GLY A 475 4.94 -1.07 -19.91
CA GLY A 475 4.08 0.10 -20.00
C GLY A 475 2.65 -0.17 -19.51
N LEU A 476 2.06 -1.30 -19.92
CA LEU A 476 0.71 -1.71 -19.47
C LEU A 476 0.68 -2.02 -17.97
N LEU A 477 1.76 -2.59 -17.42
CA LEU A 477 1.91 -2.79 -15.98
C LEU A 477 1.91 -1.44 -15.24
N LYS A 478 2.71 -0.47 -15.70
CA LYS A 478 2.73 0.89 -15.14
C LYS A 478 1.38 1.60 -15.27
N ILE A 479 0.67 1.41 -16.38
CA ILE A 479 -0.69 1.94 -16.58
C ILE A 479 -1.64 1.32 -15.55
N SER A 480 -1.54 0.02 -15.28
CA SER A 480 -2.35 -0.67 -14.27
C SER A 480 -2.07 -0.13 -12.86
N GLU A 481 -0.80 0.02 -12.48
CA GLU A 481 -0.38 0.58 -11.18
C GLU A 481 -0.86 2.03 -11.00
N ALA A 482 -0.67 2.87 -12.01
CA ALA A 482 -1.12 4.26 -11.99
C ALA A 482 -2.66 4.35 -11.95
N SER A 483 -3.37 3.53 -12.72
CA SER A 483 -4.83 3.49 -12.73
C SER A 483 -5.38 3.04 -11.38
N PHE A 484 -4.75 2.05 -10.74
CA PHE A 484 -5.13 1.58 -9.41
C PHE A 484 -4.92 2.67 -8.35
N PHE A 485 -3.79 3.36 -8.36
CA PHE A 485 -3.54 4.48 -7.45
C PHE A 485 -4.55 5.63 -7.63
N LEU A 486 -4.81 6.03 -8.88
CA LEU A 486 -5.78 7.08 -9.18
C LEU A 486 -7.21 6.68 -8.82
N TRP A 487 -7.57 5.41 -9.01
CA TRP A 487 -8.86 4.87 -8.63
C TRP A 487 -9.09 4.88 -7.11
N GLN A 488 -8.05 4.65 -6.30
CA GLN A 488 -8.13 4.79 -4.83
C GLN A 488 -8.39 6.24 -4.38
N GLN A 489 -7.95 7.23 -5.16
CA GLN A 489 -8.16 8.65 -4.87
C GLN A 489 -9.54 9.15 -5.32
N ASP A 490 -10.01 8.68 -6.48
CA ASP A 490 -11.32 9.06 -7.02
C ASP A 490 -12.01 7.91 -7.76
N LEU A 491 -12.91 7.23 -7.04
CA LEU A 491 -13.75 6.15 -7.55
C LEU A 491 -14.73 6.61 -8.65
N SER A 492 -14.97 7.92 -8.81
CA SER A 492 -15.90 8.45 -9.82
C SER A 492 -15.25 8.75 -11.17
N SER A 493 -13.92 8.62 -11.27
CA SER A 493 -13.19 8.88 -12.51
C SER A 493 -13.48 7.78 -13.55
N PRO A 494 -14.00 8.09 -14.75
CA PRO A 494 -14.26 7.07 -15.77
C PRO A 494 -12.97 6.52 -16.41
N GLN A 495 -11.89 7.30 -16.41
CA GLN A 495 -10.67 6.95 -17.14
C GLN A 495 -9.94 5.77 -16.49
N VAL A 496 -9.97 5.66 -15.17
CA VAL A 496 -9.30 4.56 -14.46
C VAL A 496 -9.95 3.21 -14.79
N TYR A 497 -11.27 3.14 -14.90
CA TYR A 497 -11.98 1.91 -15.30
C TYR A 497 -11.66 1.50 -16.74
N ARG A 498 -11.51 2.48 -17.64
CA ARG A 498 -11.11 2.22 -19.04
C ARG A 498 -9.70 1.68 -19.13
N LEU A 499 -8.76 2.34 -18.46
CA LEU A 499 -7.35 1.95 -18.50
C LEU A 499 -7.12 0.57 -17.87
N THR A 500 -7.77 0.27 -16.74
CA THR A 500 -7.69 -1.04 -16.09
C THR A 500 -8.17 -2.16 -17.03
N ARG A 501 -9.30 -1.96 -17.71
CA ARG A 501 -9.87 -2.94 -18.65
C ARG A 501 -9.04 -3.10 -19.92
N LYS A 502 -8.55 -1.99 -20.48
CA LYS A 502 -7.61 -2.01 -21.61
C LYS A 502 -6.33 -2.75 -21.26
N ALA A 503 -5.74 -2.49 -20.09
CA ALA A 503 -4.55 -3.19 -19.63
C ALA A 503 -4.81 -4.70 -19.41
N ALA A 504 -5.94 -5.05 -18.80
CA ALA A 504 -6.32 -6.43 -18.53
C ALA A 504 -6.57 -7.26 -19.80
N TRP A 505 -7.17 -6.67 -20.83
CA TRP A 505 -7.58 -7.39 -22.04
C TRP A 505 -6.69 -7.14 -23.25
N TYR A 506 -5.67 -6.28 -23.15
CA TYR A 506 -4.78 -5.95 -24.27
C TYR A 506 -4.19 -7.20 -24.94
N ALA A 507 -3.66 -8.14 -24.15
CA ALA A 507 -2.99 -9.35 -24.64
C ALA A 507 -3.95 -10.49 -25.03
N VAL A 508 -5.27 -10.27 -24.97
CA VAL A 508 -6.29 -11.30 -25.23
C VAL A 508 -6.87 -11.13 -26.62
N ASP A 509 -6.28 -11.77 -27.62
CA ASP A 509 -6.73 -11.59 -29.02
C ASP A 509 -7.69 -12.68 -29.51
N GLU A 510 -7.75 -13.82 -28.82
CA GLU A 510 -8.59 -14.96 -29.18
C GLU A 510 -9.35 -15.51 -27.97
N LEU A 511 -10.43 -16.27 -28.24
CA LEU A 511 -11.15 -16.99 -27.19
C LEU A 511 -10.23 -18.04 -26.54
N PRO A 512 -10.30 -18.24 -25.21
CA PRO A 512 -9.50 -19.25 -24.56
C PRO A 512 -9.88 -20.66 -25.06
N PRO A 513 -8.90 -21.57 -25.21
CA PRO A 513 -9.15 -22.91 -25.72
C PRO A 513 -10.13 -23.66 -24.81
N ALA A 514 -11.22 -24.14 -25.40
CA ALA A 514 -12.31 -24.80 -24.70
C ALA A 514 -12.65 -26.16 -25.33
N SER A 515 -13.04 -27.12 -24.50
CA SER A 515 -13.63 -28.40 -24.91
C SER A 515 -15.07 -28.43 -24.44
N SER A 516 -16.03 -28.49 -25.36
CA SER A 516 -17.48 -28.44 -25.05
C SER A 516 -17.89 -27.22 -24.20
N GLY A 517 -17.27 -26.05 -24.45
CA GLY A 517 -17.55 -24.80 -23.71
C GLY A 517 -16.80 -24.65 -22.38
N GLN A 518 -16.04 -25.66 -21.96
CA GLN A 518 -15.25 -25.64 -20.72
C GLN A 518 -13.76 -25.39 -21.00
N THR A 519 -13.18 -24.41 -20.32
CA THR A 519 -11.77 -24.03 -20.46
C THR A 519 -10.89 -24.73 -19.41
N LYS A 520 -9.56 -24.68 -19.59
CA LYS A 520 -8.59 -25.11 -18.55
C LYS A 520 -8.26 -24.01 -17.54
N ILE A 521 -8.95 -22.88 -17.61
CA ILE A 521 -8.70 -21.72 -16.74
C ILE A 521 -9.30 -21.99 -15.37
N GLN A 522 -8.52 -21.81 -14.32
CA GLN A 522 -8.98 -22.04 -12.95
C GLN A 522 -10.06 -21.04 -12.57
N ALA A 523 -11.10 -21.53 -11.90
CA ALA A 523 -12.17 -20.69 -11.42
C ALA A 523 -11.74 -19.87 -10.20
N PRO A 524 -12.38 -18.72 -9.96
CA PRO A 524 -12.22 -17.98 -8.72
C PRO A 524 -12.59 -18.86 -7.50
N PRO A 525 -11.83 -18.79 -6.39
CA PRO A 525 -12.14 -19.54 -5.17
C PRO A 525 -13.55 -19.23 -4.65
N LEU A 526 -14.16 -20.22 -3.97
CA LEU A 526 -15.53 -20.08 -3.45
C LEU A 526 -15.64 -18.94 -2.43
N GLN A 527 -14.60 -18.71 -1.64
CA GLN A 527 -14.53 -17.60 -0.68
C GLN A 527 -14.60 -16.24 -1.37
N VAL A 528 -13.95 -16.10 -2.53
CA VAL A 528 -13.97 -14.86 -3.32
C VAL A 528 -15.36 -14.62 -3.90
N LYS A 529 -16.01 -15.69 -4.40
CA LYS A 529 -17.40 -15.64 -4.89
C LYS A 529 -18.35 -15.21 -3.77
N ASN A 530 -18.27 -15.87 -2.61
CA ASN A 530 -19.13 -15.58 -1.46
C ASN A 530 -18.96 -14.14 -0.98
N LEU A 531 -17.73 -13.67 -0.79
CA LEU A 531 -17.46 -12.29 -0.40
C LEU A 531 -18.15 -11.27 -1.32
N LEU A 532 -18.05 -11.45 -2.63
CA LEU A 532 -18.65 -10.51 -3.61
C LEU A 532 -20.18 -10.54 -3.56
N PHE A 533 -20.79 -11.72 -3.44
CA PHE A 533 -22.24 -11.83 -3.33
C PHE A 533 -22.75 -11.31 -1.99
N ASP A 534 -22.06 -11.60 -0.88
CA ASP A 534 -22.40 -11.09 0.44
C ASP A 534 -22.33 -9.56 0.48
N LEU A 535 -21.29 -8.94 -0.09
CA LEU A 535 -21.18 -7.47 -0.18
C LEU A 535 -22.31 -6.86 -1.02
N ARG A 536 -22.69 -7.52 -2.12
CA ARG A 536 -23.82 -7.08 -2.97
C ARG A 536 -25.14 -7.17 -2.23
N ASP A 537 -25.39 -8.27 -1.54
CA ASP A 537 -26.65 -8.56 -0.89
C ASP A 537 -26.81 -7.72 0.40
N ASN A 538 -25.71 -7.42 1.09
CA ASN A 538 -25.67 -6.48 2.22
C ASN A 538 -25.78 -4.99 1.80
N GLY A 539 -25.70 -4.68 0.50
CA GLY A 539 -25.86 -3.32 -0.01
C GLY A 539 -24.63 -2.42 0.10
N ASP A 540 -23.47 -2.92 0.53
CA ASP A 540 -22.23 -2.15 0.60
C ASP A 540 -21.62 -1.96 -0.80
N SER A 541 -22.10 -0.93 -1.48
CA SER A 541 -21.78 -0.67 -2.88
C SER A 541 -20.34 -0.20 -3.06
N GLU A 542 -19.76 0.53 -2.11
CA GLU A 542 -18.37 0.96 -2.21
C GLU A 542 -17.41 -0.21 -1.98
N ALA A 543 -17.65 -1.06 -0.98
CA ALA A 543 -16.84 -2.25 -0.75
C ALA A 543 -16.99 -3.27 -1.90
N LEU A 544 -18.20 -3.46 -2.43
CA LEU A 544 -18.43 -4.31 -3.61
C LEU A 544 -17.63 -3.82 -4.82
N LEU A 545 -17.71 -2.53 -5.12
CA LEU A 545 -16.94 -1.91 -6.21
C LEU A 545 -15.44 -2.15 -6.01
N LYS A 546 -14.94 -1.94 -4.78
CA LYS A 546 -13.53 -2.12 -4.49
C LYS A 546 -13.08 -3.56 -4.63
N ALA A 547 -13.90 -4.48 -4.13
CA ALA A 547 -13.64 -5.91 -4.18
C ALA A 547 -13.65 -6.44 -5.61
N ALA A 548 -14.56 -5.97 -6.46
CA ALA A 548 -14.67 -6.37 -7.86
C ALA A 548 -13.49 -5.85 -8.71
N GLU A 549 -13.19 -4.55 -8.64
CA GLU A 549 -12.11 -3.95 -9.45
C GLU A 549 -10.71 -4.46 -9.08
N THR A 550 -10.44 -4.69 -7.79
CA THR A 550 -9.13 -5.23 -7.34
C THR A 550 -8.88 -6.66 -7.86
N ARG A 551 -9.96 -7.40 -8.18
CA ARG A 551 -9.91 -8.79 -8.64
C ARG A 551 -9.96 -8.92 -10.17
N LEU A 552 -10.36 -7.87 -10.89
CA LEU A 552 -10.44 -7.89 -12.35
C LEU A 552 -9.11 -8.29 -13.01
N PRO A 553 -7.92 -7.77 -12.61
CA PRO A 553 -6.65 -8.19 -13.20
C PRO A 553 -6.31 -9.67 -12.95
N GLN A 554 -6.83 -10.25 -11.87
CA GLN A 554 -6.57 -11.64 -11.47
C GLN A 554 -7.49 -12.63 -12.20
N TYR A 555 -8.72 -12.21 -12.49
CA TYR A 555 -9.74 -13.04 -13.13
C TYR A 555 -10.31 -12.32 -14.37
N ILE A 556 -9.43 -12.05 -15.35
CA ILE A 556 -9.75 -11.22 -16.53
C ILE A 556 -10.93 -11.76 -17.36
N PHE A 557 -11.23 -13.06 -17.28
CA PHE A 557 -12.34 -13.71 -17.98
C PHE A 557 -13.62 -13.84 -17.15
N TRP A 558 -13.60 -13.44 -15.87
CA TRP A 558 -14.78 -13.49 -15.02
C TRP A 558 -15.65 -12.26 -15.23
N ILE A 559 -16.59 -12.37 -16.17
CA ILE A 559 -17.41 -11.25 -16.63
C ILE A 559 -18.35 -10.74 -15.53
N ASP A 560 -18.73 -11.59 -14.57
CA ASP A 560 -19.54 -11.16 -13.42
C ASP A 560 -18.91 -10.01 -12.64
N LEU A 561 -17.57 -9.92 -12.57
CA LEU A 561 -16.88 -8.79 -11.92
C LEU A 561 -17.27 -7.44 -12.52
N ASN A 562 -17.46 -7.40 -13.85
CA ASN A 562 -17.86 -6.19 -14.55
C ASN A 562 -19.32 -5.82 -14.27
N ARG A 563 -20.22 -6.80 -14.21
CA ARG A 563 -21.60 -6.56 -13.80
C ARG A 563 -21.67 -6.04 -12.37
N LEU A 564 -20.95 -6.66 -11.44
CA LEU A 564 -20.94 -6.26 -10.02
C LEU A 564 -20.36 -4.85 -9.84
N ALA A 565 -19.29 -4.51 -10.55
CA ALA A 565 -18.75 -3.16 -10.55
C ALA A 565 -19.74 -2.13 -11.12
N ALA A 566 -20.41 -2.46 -12.22
CA ALA A 566 -21.45 -1.59 -12.79
C ALA A 566 -22.64 -1.43 -11.83
N GLU A 567 -23.14 -2.52 -11.25
CA GLU A 567 -24.23 -2.50 -10.27
C GLU A 567 -23.87 -1.64 -9.05
N ALA A 568 -22.65 -1.77 -8.53
CA ALA A 568 -22.15 -0.96 -7.44
C ALA A 568 -22.07 0.54 -7.81
N LEU A 569 -21.52 0.88 -8.98
CA LEU A 569 -21.43 2.26 -9.46
C LEU A 569 -22.81 2.89 -9.65
N ALA A 570 -23.78 2.13 -10.15
CA ALA A 570 -25.16 2.59 -10.29
C ALA A 570 -25.80 2.89 -8.92
N ARG A 571 -25.58 2.03 -7.91
CA ARG A 571 -26.09 2.22 -6.54
C ARG A 571 -25.44 3.41 -5.82
N LEU A 572 -24.18 3.74 -6.13
CA LEU A 572 -23.46 4.89 -5.55
C LEU A 572 -23.98 6.26 -6.06
N GLY A 573 -24.83 6.27 -7.08
CA GLY A 573 -25.56 7.46 -7.52
C GLY A 573 -24.91 8.25 -8.66
N SER A 574 -25.53 9.38 -9.01
CA SER A 574 -25.27 10.13 -10.25
C SER A 574 -23.82 10.63 -10.43
N ARG A 575 -23.07 10.82 -9.35
CA ARG A 575 -21.63 11.15 -9.41
C ARG A 575 -20.83 10.07 -10.18
N PHE A 576 -21.24 8.81 -10.10
CA PHE A 576 -20.54 7.66 -10.65
C PHE A 576 -21.06 7.22 -12.03
N GLU A 577 -22.02 7.95 -12.61
CA GLU A 577 -22.69 7.59 -13.87
C GLU A 577 -21.69 7.44 -15.04
N LYS A 578 -20.73 8.37 -15.16
CA LYS A 578 -19.69 8.28 -16.19
C LYS A 578 -18.77 7.07 -15.99
N ALA A 579 -18.46 6.72 -14.75
CA ALA A 579 -17.67 5.55 -14.42
C ALA A 579 -18.44 4.25 -14.73
N HIS A 580 -19.74 4.22 -14.40
CA HIS A 580 -20.64 3.14 -14.78
C HIS A 580 -20.66 2.93 -16.31
N GLU A 581 -20.87 4.01 -17.08
CA GLU A 581 -20.84 3.96 -18.54
C GLU A 581 -19.51 3.43 -19.09
N ALA A 582 -18.39 3.84 -18.49
CA ALA A 582 -17.06 3.36 -18.89
C ALA A 582 -16.91 1.86 -18.70
N VAL A 583 -17.37 1.30 -17.58
CA VAL A 583 -17.37 -0.15 -17.32
C VAL A 583 -18.23 -0.87 -18.36
N CYS A 584 -19.46 -0.38 -18.61
CA CYS A 584 -20.36 -0.96 -19.60
C CYS A 584 -19.77 -0.94 -21.01
N GLN A 585 -19.23 0.19 -21.45
CA GLN A 585 -18.68 0.38 -22.81
C GLN A 585 -17.49 -0.55 -23.07
N GLU A 586 -16.53 -0.62 -22.15
CA GLU A 586 -15.34 -1.46 -22.34
C GLU A 586 -15.70 -2.95 -22.26
N THR A 587 -16.67 -3.33 -21.42
CA THR A 587 -17.18 -4.72 -21.35
C THR A 587 -17.90 -5.11 -22.65
N ALA A 588 -18.70 -4.20 -23.21
CA ALA A 588 -19.36 -4.41 -24.50
C ALA A 588 -18.35 -4.51 -25.65
N PHE A 589 -17.30 -3.69 -25.62
CA PHE A 589 -16.23 -3.73 -26.61
C PHE A 589 -15.45 -5.05 -26.56
N LEU A 590 -15.19 -5.60 -25.36
CA LEU A 590 -14.58 -6.93 -25.21
C LEU A 590 -15.39 -8.00 -25.91
N LEU A 591 -16.70 -8.05 -25.68
CA LEU A 591 -17.58 -9.07 -26.29
C LEU A 591 -17.77 -8.87 -27.79
N HIS A 592 -17.73 -7.62 -28.26
CA HIS A 592 -17.68 -7.34 -29.68
C HIS A 592 -16.40 -7.90 -30.32
N ARG A 593 -15.25 -7.80 -29.66
CA ARG A 593 -13.97 -8.35 -30.13
C ARG A 593 -13.92 -9.88 -30.03
N LEU A 594 -14.53 -10.45 -28.98
CA LEU A 594 -14.48 -11.88 -28.65
C LEU A 594 -15.91 -12.44 -28.45
N PRO A 595 -16.70 -12.60 -29.53
CA PRO A 595 -18.07 -13.08 -29.44
C PRO A 595 -18.11 -14.52 -28.95
N GLY A 596 -19.00 -14.84 -28.00
CA GLY A 596 -19.14 -16.17 -27.40
C GLY A 596 -18.29 -16.38 -26.15
N LEU A 597 -17.49 -15.40 -25.72
CA LEU A 597 -16.75 -15.44 -24.47
C LEU A 597 -17.70 -15.62 -23.26
N GLU A 598 -18.88 -15.03 -23.32
CA GLU A 598 -19.94 -15.11 -22.31
C GLU A 598 -20.61 -16.49 -22.20
N LEU A 599 -20.33 -17.41 -23.15
CA LEU A 599 -20.83 -18.77 -23.16
C LEU A 599 -19.84 -19.80 -22.59
N LEU A 600 -18.59 -19.37 -22.32
CA LEU A 600 -17.54 -20.25 -21.80
C LEU A 600 -17.62 -20.41 -20.28
N SER A 601 -16.97 -21.46 -19.79
CA SER A 601 -16.88 -21.80 -18.36
C SER A 601 -15.44 -22.10 -17.94
N PHE A 602 -15.14 -21.90 -16.66
CA PHE A 602 -13.88 -22.28 -16.02
C PHE A 602 -13.72 -23.80 -15.92
N SER A 603 -12.54 -24.25 -15.49
CA SER A 603 -12.20 -25.67 -15.34
C SER A 603 -13.08 -26.43 -14.36
N ASP A 604 -13.74 -25.76 -13.42
CA ASP A 604 -14.68 -26.37 -12.47
C ASP A 604 -16.14 -26.36 -12.96
N GLY A 605 -16.40 -25.82 -14.15
CA GLY A 605 -17.75 -25.66 -14.72
C GLY A 605 -18.47 -24.37 -14.31
N THR A 606 -17.86 -23.52 -13.48
CA THR A 606 -18.39 -22.17 -13.20
C THR A 606 -18.45 -21.38 -14.50
N PRO A 607 -19.59 -20.75 -14.86
CA PRO A 607 -19.67 -19.95 -16.08
C PRO A 607 -18.86 -18.65 -15.95
N PHE A 608 -18.30 -18.17 -17.06
CA PHE A 608 -17.66 -16.84 -17.11
C PHE A 608 -18.67 -15.71 -16.89
N ALA A 609 -19.91 -15.92 -17.36
CA ALA A 609 -21.05 -15.04 -17.13
C ALA A 609 -22.24 -15.85 -16.61
N THR A 610 -22.67 -15.55 -15.38
CA THR A 610 -23.93 -16.07 -14.82
C THR A 610 -25.14 -15.69 -15.69
N PRO A 611 -26.31 -16.35 -15.54
CA PRO A 611 -27.53 -15.96 -16.25
C PRO A 611 -27.88 -14.48 -16.09
N ASP A 612 -27.73 -13.92 -14.88
CA ASP A 612 -27.96 -12.50 -14.58
C ASP A 612 -26.96 -11.60 -15.33
N THR A 613 -25.69 -12.01 -15.39
CA THR A 613 -24.67 -11.33 -16.18
C THR A 613 -24.98 -11.38 -17.66
N ARG A 614 -25.38 -12.53 -18.20
CA ARG A 614 -25.79 -12.62 -19.61
C ARG A 614 -27.00 -11.75 -19.93
N GLN A 615 -27.92 -11.57 -18.98
CA GLN A 615 -29.03 -10.65 -19.14
C GLN A 615 -28.57 -9.18 -19.13
N TRP A 616 -27.69 -8.80 -18.21
CA TRP A 616 -27.10 -7.45 -18.17
C TRP A 616 -26.31 -7.13 -19.44
N LEU A 617 -25.56 -8.10 -19.99
CA LEU A 617 -24.78 -7.93 -21.22
C LEU A 617 -25.64 -7.56 -22.44
N LYS A 618 -26.89 -8.06 -22.52
CA LYS A 618 -27.84 -7.66 -23.57
C LYS A 618 -28.26 -6.19 -23.47
N GLY A 619 -28.12 -5.56 -22.30
CA GLY A 619 -28.46 -4.16 -22.06
C GLY A 619 -27.35 -3.17 -22.45
N ILE A 620 -26.09 -3.62 -22.59
CA ILE A 620 -24.92 -2.74 -22.79
C ILE A 620 -24.34 -2.79 -24.22
N VAL A 621 -25.06 -3.37 -25.19
CA VAL A 621 -24.59 -3.67 -26.56
C VAL A 621 -23.85 -2.49 -27.21
N PHE A 622 -22.67 -2.77 -27.76
CA PHE A 622 -21.81 -1.80 -28.45
C PHE A 622 -22.49 -1.27 -29.72
N ARG A 623 -22.97 -0.03 -29.69
CA ARG A 623 -23.46 0.69 -30.89
C ARG A 623 -22.29 1.39 -31.56
N GLY A 624 -21.74 0.80 -32.61
CA GLY A 624 -20.71 1.43 -33.43
C GLY A 624 -21.27 2.66 -34.17
N ALA A 625 -20.47 3.73 -34.25
CA ALA A 625 -20.67 4.79 -35.23
C ALA A 625 -20.57 4.17 -36.64
N SER A 626 -21.58 4.46 -37.46
CA SER A 626 -21.90 3.84 -38.76
C SER A 626 -20.78 3.88 -39.82
N SER A 627 -20.70 2.83 -40.64
CA SER A 627 -20.21 2.92 -42.03
C SER A 627 -21.32 2.52 -43.01
N ASP A 628 -21.49 3.34 -44.03
CA ASP A 628 -22.56 3.37 -45.03
C ASP A 628 -23.01 2.02 -45.63
N ALA A 629 -24.33 1.83 -45.64
CA ALA A 629 -25.05 1.23 -46.75
C ALA A 629 -26.43 1.91 -46.86
N ALA A 630 -26.61 2.73 -47.89
CA ALA A 630 -27.88 3.33 -48.29
C ALA A 630 -28.61 2.43 -49.32
N PRO A 631 -29.82 2.76 -49.80
CA PRO A 631 -31.06 2.93 -49.06
C PRO A 631 -32.22 2.19 -49.75
N LEU A 632 -33.10 1.48 -49.02
CA LEU A 632 -34.41 1.09 -49.58
C LEU A 632 -35.50 1.09 -48.50
N THR A 633 -36.30 2.17 -48.54
CA THR A 633 -37.77 2.22 -48.41
C THR A 633 -38.45 1.20 -47.50
N ALA A 634 -39.04 1.67 -46.39
CA ALA A 634 -40.48 1.96 -46.35
C ALA A 634 -40.93 2.44 -44.96
N THR A 635 -41.58 3.60 -45.01
CA THR A 635 -42.64 4.11 -44.12
C THR A 635 -42.29 4.55 -42.70
N ASP A 636 -42.38 5.88 -42.56
CA ASP A 636 -42.62 6.66 -41.35
C ASP A 636 -43.38 5.92 -40.25
N TYR A 637 -42.78 5.85 -39.06
CA TYR A 637 -43.47 6.21 -37.82
C TYR A 637 -42.51 6.99 -36.93
N VAL A 638 -42.98 8.15 -36.51
CA VAL A 638 -42.29 9.15 -35.69
C VAL A 638 -41.83 8.53 -34.35
N SER A 639 -40.62 8.89 -33.96
CA SER A 639 -39.92 8.55 -32.71
C SER A 639 -40.70 8.88 -31.42
N GLU A 640 -40.87 7.89 -30.55
CA GLU A 640 -41.35 8.03 -29.15
C GLU A 640 -40.24 7.92 -28.07
N SER A 641 -38.98 7.67 -28.45
CA SER A 641 -37.89 7.36 -27.50
C SER A 641 -37.30 8.56 -26.73
N GLY A 642 -37.71 9.79 -27.03
CA GLY A 642 -37.29 10.99 -26.27
C GLY A 642 -38.16 11.30 -25.06
N GLY A 643 -39.43 10.85 -25.05
CA GLY A 643 -40.38 11.14 -23.98
C GLY A 643 -40.17 10.29 -22.73
N GLU A 644 -39.82 9.01 -22.93
CA GLU A 644 -39.77 8.01 -21.86
C GLU A 644 -38.63 8.27 -20.85
N ALA A 645 -37.44 8.63 -21.34
CA ALA A 645 -36.31 9.02 -20.48
C ALA A 645 -36.60 10.30 -19.66
N VAL A 646 -37.41 11.22 -20.21
CA VAL A 646 -37.81 12.45 -19.51
C VAL A 646 -38.85 12.14 -18.42
N ILE A 647 -39.75 11.18 -18.67
CA ILE A 647 -40.73 10.70 -17.70
C ILE A 647 -40.02 9.97 -16.55
N GLU A 648 -39.11 9.05 -16.85
CA GLU A 648 -38.35 8.30 -15.83
C GLU A 648 -37.52 9.21 -14.93
N LYS A 649 -36.84 10.21 -15.51
CA LYS A 649 -36.08 11.21 -14.74
C LYS A 649 -36.98 11.97 -13.76
N LYS A 650 -38.14 12.43 -14.23
CA LYS A 650 -39.10 13.16 -13.39
C LYS A 650 -39.73 12.25 -12.33
N ILE A 651 -39.99 10.97 -12.64
CA ILE A 651 -40.43 9.98 -11.63
C ILE A 651 -39.37 9.84 -10.53
N GLY A 652 -38.09 9.77 -10.90
CA GLY A 652 -36.98 9.73 -9.93
C GLY A 652 -36.91 10.99 -9.04
N GLU A 653 -37.14 12.17 -9.60
CA GLU A 653 -37.21 13.43 -8.83
C GLU A 653 -38.35 13.41 -7.78
N LEU A 654 -39.52 12.87 -8.12
CA LEU A 654 -40.64 12.72 -7.19
C LEU A 654 -40.32 11.72 -6.07
N GLN A 655 -39.66 10.60 -6.38
CA GLN A 655 -39.23 9.63 -5.36
C GLN A 655 -38.23 10.24 -4.37
N GLN A 656 -37.34 11.12 -4.84
CA GLN A 656 -36.42 11.87 -3.97
C GLN A 656 -37.15 12.83 -3.02
N LEU A 657 -38.27 13.42 -3.43
CA LEU A 657 -39.10 14.24 -2.55
C LEU A 657 -39.78 13.39 -1.45
N VAL A 658 -40.21 12.17 -1.79
CA VAL A 658 -40.75 11.23 -0.81
C VAL A 658 -39.70 10.84 0.24
N LEU A 659 -38.46 10.54 -0.18
CA LEU A 659 -37.34 10.25 0.74
C LEU A 659 -37.00 11.41 1.67
N LYS A 660 -37.26 12.65 1.25
CA LYS A 660 -37.10 13.87 2.06
C LYS A 660 -38.30 14.17 2.97
N GLY A 661 -39.26 13.24 3.08
CA GLY A 661 -40.46 13.39 3.92
C GLY A 661 -41.55 14.28 3.32
N LYS A 662 -41.43 14.70 2.05
CA LYS A 662 -42.36 15.61 1.37
C LYS A 662 -43.35 14.87 0.47
N LEU A 663 -44.06 13.90 1.03
CA LEU A 663 -44.99 13.03 0.28
C LEU A 663 -46.13 13.83 -0.39
N LEU A 664 -46.69 14.83 0.28
CA LEU A 664 -47.80 15.61 -0.29
C LEU A 664 -47.37 16.43 -1.52
N GLU A 665 -46.21 17.10 -1.44
CA GLU A 665 -45.64 17.86 -2.57
C GLU A 665 -45.34 16.94 -3.77
N ALA A 666 -44.79 15.74 -3.51
CA ALA A 666 -44.52 14.75 -4.55
C ALA A 666 -45.81 14.25 -5.23
N MET A 667 -46.87 14.01 -4.45
CA MET A 667 -48.17 13.58 -4.95
C MET A 667 -48.87 14.68 -5.77
N GLU A 668 -48.82 15.93 -5.32
CA GLU A 668 -49.37 17.07 -6.07
C GLU A 668 -48.67 17.25 -7.42
N ALA A 669 -47.34 17.17 -7.43
CA ALA A 669 -46.55 17.25 -8.65
C ALA A 669 -46.82 16.08 -9.60
N GLY A 670 -46.92 14.84 -9.10
CA GLY A 670 -47.27 13.68 -9.91
C GLY A 670 -48.70 13.72 -10.44
N GLN A 671 -49.67 14.19 -9.64
CA GLN A 671 -51.05 14.35 -10.06
C GLN A 671 -51.20 15.43 -11.13
N GLN A 672 -50.42 16.52 -11.02
CA GLN A 672 -50.36 17.54 -12.05
C GLN A 672 -49.81 16.96 -13.37
N LYS A 673 -48.76 16.14 -13.32
CA LYS A 673 -48.26 15.45 -14.51
C LYS A 673 -49.26 14.49 -15.12
N LEU A 674 -50.01 13.76 -14.31
CA LEU A 674 -51.11 12.92 -14.79
C LEU A 674 -52.19 13.74 -15.52
N ARG A 675 -52.50 14.95 -15.07
CA ARG A 675 -53.46 15.85 -15.77
C ARG A 675 -52.90 16.43 -17.07
N ASP A 676 -51.61 16.75 -17.08
CA ASP A 676 -50.93 17.37 -18.22
C ASP A 676 -50.52 16.35 -19.29
N SER A 677 -50.65 15.05 -19.01
CA SER A 677 -50.22 13.95 -19.88
C SER A 677 -51.07 13.86 -21.15
N THR A 678 -50.41 13.89 -22.31
CA THR A 678 -51.08 13.85 -23.63
C THR A 678 -51.19 12.44 -24.20
N SER A 679 -50.34 11.50 -23.74
CA SER A 679 -50.35 10.10 -24.17
C SER A 679 -51.00 9.18 -23.13
N ARG A 680 -51.71 8.14 -23.60
CA ARG A 680 -52.29 7.10 -22.71
C ARG A 680 -51.21 6.28 -22.01
N ARG A 681 -50.07 6.06 -22.68
CA ARG A 681 -48.90 5.38 -22.11
C ARG A 681 -48.27 6.20 -20.98
N GLU A 682 -48.09 7.50 -21.22
CA GLU A 682 -47.58 8.42 -20.21
C GLU A 682 -48.52 8.50 -18.99
N ASN A 683 -49.84 8.57 -19.23
CA ASN A 683 -50.84 8.50 -18.17
C ASN A 683 -50.71 7.25 -17.30
N LEU A 684 -50.51 6.07 -17.92
CA LEU A 684 -50.33 4.82 -17.18
C LEU A 684 -49.04 4.86 -16.34
N LEU A 685 -47.92 5.34 -16.89
CA LEU A 685 -46.65 5.46 -16.17
C LEU A 685 -46.76 6.40 -14.96
N TRP A 686 -47.37 7.57 -15.12
CA TRP A 686 -47.61 8.49 -14.00
C TRP A 686 -48.53 7.90 -12.95
N ARG A 687 -49.59 7.19 -13.37
CA ARG A 687 -50.53 6.54 -12.46
C ARG A 687 -49.87 5.43 -11.64
N LEU A 688 -49.02 4.61 -12.27
CA LEU A 688 -48.24 3.58 -11.57
C LEU A 688 -47.21 4.21 -10.64
N SER A 689 -46.56 5.30 -11.03
CA SER A 689 -45.61 6.04 -10.18
C SER A 689 -46.27 6.60 -8.91
N LEU A 690 -47.42 7.28 -9.04
CA LEU A 690 -48.21 7.78 -7.91
C LEU A 690 -48.64 6.64 -6.97
N SER A 691 -49.10 5.54 -7.55
CA SER A 691 -49.52 4.36 -6.79
C SER A 691 -48.34 3.74 -6.04
N GLN A 692 -47.17 3.65 -6.66
CA GLN A 692 -45.95 3.12 -6.04
C GLN A 692 -45.53 3.99 -4.84
N MET A 693 -45.51 5.31 -4.99
CA MET A 693 -45.17 6.23 -3.88
C MET A 693 -46.10 6.05 -2.67
N LEU A 694 -47.39 5.83 -2.90
CA LEU A 694 -48.38 5.57 -1.85
C LEU A 694 -48.17 4.21 -1.17
N VAL A 695 -47.86 3.17 -1.95
CA VAL A 695 -47.60 1.82 -1.44
C VAL A 695 -46.31 1.81 -0.61
N ASP A 696 -45.22 2.40 -1.11
CA ASP A 696 -43.93 2.49 -0.43
C ASP A 696 -44.03 3.28 0.88
N SER A 697 -44.90 4.29 0.92
CA SER A 697 -45.17 5.10 2.12
C SER A 697 -46.13 4.42 3.12
N GLY A 698 -46.48 3.14 2.91
CA GLY A 698 -47.39 2.38 3.76
C GLY A 698 -48.87 2.79 3.66
N LYS A 699 -49.25 3.59 2.65
CA LYS A 699 -50.62 4.09 2.42
C LYS A 699 -51.28 3.41 1.21
N ALA A 700 -51.05 2.11 1.04
CA ALA A 700 -51.53 1.31 -0.11
C ALA A 700 -53.04 1.44 -0.37
N ARG A 701 -53.86 1.61 0.68
CA ARG A 701 -55.32 1.78 0.55
C ARG A 701 -55.71 2.99 -0.30
N LEU A 702 -54.92 4.06 -0.29
CA LEU A 702 -55.17 5.26 -1.08
C LEU A 702 -54.82 5.07 -2.57
N ALA A 703 -54.00 4.07 -2.90
CA ALA A 703 -53.57 3.76 -4.26
C ALA A 703 -54.60 2.90 -5.03
N LEU A 704 -55.54 2.24 -4.33
CA LEU A 704 -56.44 1.24 -4.94
C LEU A 704 -57.24 1.79 -6.14
N PRO A 705 -57.85 2.99 -6.10
CA PRO A 705 -58.60 3.50 -7.25
C PRO A 705 -57.71 3.73 -8.49
N HIS A 706 -56.47 4.16 -8.27
CA HIS A 706 -55.50 4.35 -9.36
C HIS A 706 -55.01 3.01 -9.93
N LEU A 707 -54.86 1.99 -9.09
CA LEU A 707 -54.46 0.65 -9.50
C LEU A 707 -55.59 -0.09 -10.22
N GLU A 708 -56.85 0.08 -9.81
CA GLU A 708 -58.00 -0.43 -10.55
C GLU A 708 -58.06 0.16 -11.97
N GLN A 709 -57.89 1.48 -12.10
CA GLN A 709 -57.85 2.13 -13.41
C GLN A 709 -56.64 1.65 -14.23
N ALA A 710 -55.47 1.47 -13.62
CA ALA A 710 -54.29 0.96 -14.31
C ALA A 710 -54.52 -0.47 -14.86
N LEU A 711 -55.18 -1.35 -14.10
CA LEU A 711 -55.53 -2.69 -14.57
C LEU A 711 -56.52 -2.66 -15.74
N GLN A 712 -57.50 -1.75 -15.71
CA GLN A 712 -58.43 -1.55 -16.82
C GLN A 712 -57.71 -1.06 -18.08
N ASP A 713 -56.77 -0.12 -17.93
CA ASP A 713 -55.98 0.40 -19.05
C ASP A 713 -55.05 -0.67 -19.63
N ILE A 714 -54.46 -1.53 -18.80
CA ILE A 714 -53.62 -2.67 -19.23
C ILE A 714 -54.44 -3.65 -20.07
N ALA A 715 -55.61 -4.07 -19.58
CA ALA A 715 -56.47 -5.02 -20.27
C ALA A 715 -57.10 -4.41 -21.53
N GLY A 716 -57.62 -3.18 -21.44
CA GLY A 716 -58.31 -2.50 -22.53
C GLY A 716 -57.41 -2.11 -23.71
N HIS A 717 -56.10 -2.09 -23.51
CA HIS A 717 -55.11 -1.77 -24.54
C HIS A 717 -54.23 -2.95 -24.95
N GLY A 718 -54.51 -4.17 -24.45
CA GLY A 718 -53.76 -5.36 -24.83
C GLY A 718 -52.26 -5.25 -24.48
N LEU A 719 -51.93 -4.53 -23.40
CA LEU A 719 -50.54 -4.32 -23.00
C LEU A 719 -49.84 -5.63 -22.63
N GLU A 720 -50.59 -6.68 -22.29
CA GLU A 720 -50.08 -8.03 -22.10
C GLU A 720 -49.33 -8.56 -23.34
N GLU A 721 -49.78 -8.21 -24.56
CA GLU A 721 -49.14 -8.66 -25.81
C GLU A 721 -48.10 -7.65 -26.32
N TYR A 722 -48.37 -6.35 -26.16
CA TYR A 722 -47.59 -5.28 -26.78
C TYR A 722 -46.46 -4.73 -25.90
N ASP A 723 -46.67 -4.63 -24.59
CA ASP A 723 -45.63 -4.24 -23.62
C ASP A 723 -45.75 -5.06 -22.33
N PRO A 724 -45.28 -6.31 -22.38
CA PRO A 724 -45.46 -7.25 -21.29
C PRO A 724 -44.78 -6.83 -19.99
N ASN A 725 -43.70 -6.05 -20.09
CA ASN A 725 -42.97 -5.57 -18.91
C ASN A 725 -43.77 -4.50 -18.16
N LEU A 726 -44.38 -3.55 -18.89
CA LEU A 726 -45.23 -2.52 -18.29
C LEU A 726 -46.51 -3.13 -17.70
N ALA A 727 -47.11 -4.10 -18.39
CA ALA A 727 -48.26 -4.86 -17.88
C ALA A 727 -47.91 -5.58 -16.58
N MET A 728 -46.79 -6.33 -16.57
CA MET A 728 -46.32 -7.06 -15.38
C MET A 728 -46.03 -6.12 -14.21
N ARG A 729 -45.44 -4.95 -14.45
CA ARG A 729 -45.23 -3.92 -13.41
C ARG A 729 -46.55 -3.47 -12.79
N GLY A 730 -47.57 -3.22 -13.60
CA GLY A 730 -48.90 -2.85 -13.13
C GLY A 730 -49.56 -3.96 -12.31
N PHE A 731 -49.49 -5.22 -12.77
CA PHE A 731 -50.05 -6.36 -12.05
C PHE A 731 -49.38 -6.59 -10.70
N LYS A 732 -48.06 -6.56 -10.61
CA LYS A 732 -47.35 -6.75 -9.34
C LYS A 732 -47.71 -5.68 -8.32
N LEU A 733 -47.73 -4.41 -8.74
CA LEU A 733 -48.05 -3.30 -7.85
C LEU A 733 -49.52 -3.35 -7.38
N ALA A 734 -50.44 -3.69 -8.29
CA ALA A 734 -51.84 -3.91 -7.94
C ALA A 734 -52.01 -5.09 -6.97
N TRP A 735 -51.34 -6.21 -7.22
CA TRP A 735 -51.37 -7.38 -6.34
C TRP A 735 -50.89 -7.03 -4.93
N LEU A 736 -49.73 -6.38 -4.81
CA LEU A 736 -49.15 -5.97 -3.53
C LEU A 736 -50.11 -5.04 -2.76
N ALA A 737 -50.72 -4.08 -3.44
CA ALA A 737 -51.65 -3.15 -2.82
C ALA A 737 -52.95 -3.82 -2.37
N PHE A 738 -53.55 -4.70 -3.19
CA PHE A 738 -54.77 -5.42 -2.83
C PHE A 738 -54.53 -6.47 -1.75
N ASP A 739 -53.42 -7.22 -1.82
CA ASP A 739 -53.08 -8.22 -0.82
C ASP A 739 -52.76 -7.59 0.54
N SER A 740 -52.24 -6.36 0.59
CA SER A 740 -52.05 -5.66 1.86
C SER A 740 -53.36 -5.27 2.57
N GLN A 741 -54.53 -5.40 1.92
CA GLN A 741 -55.83 -5.08 2.54
C GLN A 741 -56.46 -6.28 3.25
N THR A 742 -57.20 -6.01 4.32
CA THR A 742 -57.87 -7.03 5.13
C THR A 742 -59.31 -7.33 4.69
N GLU A 743 -59.93 -6.46 3.88
CA GLU A 743 -61.31 -6.65 3.42
C GLU A 743 -61.41 -7.78 2.37
N PRO A 744 -62.39 -8.69 2.48
CA PRO A 744 -62.48 -9.89 1.63
C PRO A 744 -62.49 -9.58 0.13
N LYS A 745 -63.23 -8.53 -0.29
CA LYS A 745 -63.32 -8.09 -1.69
C LYS A 745 -61.95 -7.75 -2.31
N PHE A 746 -61.00 -7.25 -1.52
CA PHE A 746 -59.66 -6.91 -2.02
C PHE A 746 -58.76 -8.15 -2.06
N LYS A 747 -58.94 -9.11 -1.14
CA LYS A 747 -58.26 -10.40 -1.21
C LYS A 747 -58.69 -11.23 -2.43
N GLU A 748 -59.99 -11.24 -2.74
CA GLU A 748 -60.50 -11.83 -3.99
C GLU A 748 -59.88 -11.13 -5.21
N ARG A 749 -59.85 -9.80 -5.20
CA ARG A 749 -59.22 -9.03 -6.29
C ARG A 749 -57.72 -9.30 -6.42
N ALA A 750 -57.00 -9.47 -5.31
CA ALA A 750 -55.59 -9.86 -5.32
C ALA A 750 -55.40 -11.25 -5.96
N GLN A 751 -56.27 -12.22 -5.65
CA GLN A 751 -56.21 -13.54 -6.28
C GLN A 751 -56.47 -13.47 -7.79
N GLU A 752 -57.42 -12.65 -8.24
CA GLU A 752 -57.65 -12.43 -9.67
C GLU A 752 -56.42 -11.87 -10.38
N VAL A 753 -55.78 -10.83 -9.81
CA VAL A 753 -54.55 -10.24 -10.37
C VAL A 753 -53.41 -11.25 -10.34
N LEU A 754 -53.30 -12.05 -9.29
CA LEU A 754 -52.30 -13.11 -9.19
C LEU A 754 -52.50 -14.18 -10.28
N HIS A 755 -53.75 -14.52 -10.61
CA HIS A 755 -54.07 -15.40 -11.74
C HIS A 755 -53.67 -14.78 -13.09
N GLN A 756 -53.83 -13.46 -13.25
CA GLN A 756 -53.35 -12.75 -14.44
C GLN A 756 -51.81 -12.81 -14.54
N ILE A 757 -51.11 -12.61 -13.42
CA ILE A 757 -49.64 -12.78 -13.37
C ILE A 757 -49.26 -14.20 -13.77
N GLY A 758 -49.91 -15.24 -13.25
CA GLY A 758 -49.55 -16.62 -13.59
C GLY A 758 -49.88 -17.04 -15.02
N ARG A 759 -50.83 -16.38 -15.70
CA ARG A 759 -51.03 -16.57 -17.15
C ARG A 759 -49.85 -16.03 -17.96
N PHE A 760 -49.20 -14.99 -17.44
CA PHE A 760 -48.07 -14.33 -18.07
C PHE A 760 -46.72 -14.97 -17.71
N ASP A 761 -46.54 -15.28 -16.43
CA ASP A 761 -45.31 -15.79 -15.81
C ASP A 761 -45.66 -16.64 -14.57
N MET A 762 -45.83 -17.95 -14.78
CA MET A 762 -46.10 -18.91 -13.69
C MET A 762 -45.00 -18.92 -12.60
N PRO A 763 -43.69 -18.91 -12.92
CA PRO A 763 -42.64 -18.76 -11.91
C PRO A 763 -42.84 -17.55 -11.01
N GLU A 764 -43.22 -16.40 -11.56
CA GLU A 764 -43.40 -15.18 -10.77
C GLU A 764 -44.62 -15.24 -9.85
N MET A 765 -45.71 -15.85 -10.29
CA MET A 765 -46.87 -16.16 -9.43
C MET A 765 -46.46 -17.02 -8.21
N VAL A 766 -45.59 -18.02 -8.41
CA VAL A 766 -45.10 -18.89 -7.33
C VAL A 766 -44.19 -18.13 -6.36
N ARG A 767 -43.40 -17.18 -6.83
CA ARG A 767 -42.54 -16.33 -5.97
C ARG A 767 -43.38 -15.44 -5.06
N LEU A 768 -44.37 -14.76 -5.63
CA LEU A 768 -45.26 -13.84 -4.89
C LEU A 768 -46.09 -14.59 -3.82
N THR A 769 -46.54 -15.82 -4.10
CA THR A 769 -47.29 -16.63 -3.13
C THR A 769 -46.46 -17.22 -2.00
N LYS A 770 -45.15 -17.42 -2.20
CA LYS A 770 -44.25 -17.97 -1.18
C LYS A 770 -43.68 -16.92 -0.23
N GLY A 771 -44.06 -15.65 -0.36
CA GLY A 771 -43.57 -14.56 0.48
C GLY A 771 -42.07 -14.31 0.35
N GLN A 772 -41.46 -14.76 -0.75
CA GLN A 772 -40.09 -14.41 -1.11
C GLN A 772 -40.15 -13.16 -1.98
N VAL A 773 -40.33 -12.01 -1.32
CA VAL A 773 -40.12 -10.67 -1.93
C VAL A 773 -38.90 -10.06 -1.28
#